data_AF-A0A7R9L054-F1
#
_entry.id   AF-A0A7R9L054-F1
#
_cell.length_a   1.000
_cell.length_b   1.000
_cell.length_c   1.000
_cell.angle_alpha   90.00
_cell.angle_beta   90.00
_cell.angle_gamma   90.00
#
_symmetry.space_group_name_H-M   'P 1'
#
loop_
_entity.id
_entity.type
_entity.pdbx_description
1 polymer ?
#
loop_
_entity_poly.entity_id
_entity_poly.type
_entity_poly.pdbx_seq_one_letter_code
_entity_poly.pdbx_strand_id
1 'polypeptide(L)'
;RASPDPDVRESTARQAVSQCEQIITKGCTHRTNFTDQELDRVRDWIQHKYMTEAFIKPDTTPCRRLYVRKDFKCMTEGERMAFIRAVRQVYLNGVMDRLADIHYGYWVIHKTDDFVPFHRVLQNELEKELMKVDPTVTLPYWETSVDFASPEKSLIFDYFGHAGTHNNSYCVRDGPLYGDLELNRCVRRQWHLDKYMPAWDSPEINTVLIQNARTYGMLSQSFTGYHFLVHLAFGYGSTMSVTDAPYDILFYLFHCFLTEAFAAKVQLGQPQFLAPESYNNFIKVDQMTGLVYKGRLQTDRVTYFNDVRVLDMLSIGFGNYCYVTDAIAEDVLNTIDNIKPPVPAAIQRMPRNIQRTYYPKFYSGNYSVFDYYMPDVGDCNAECRPMPLFQGYADTENGLRQMRRFYYDENINELPFYLHVCSQCEQTITHGCTHRTNFTNQELDKVRDWIQHKYMTEAFVKPDTTPCRRLYVRKDFKCMTEGERMAFIRAVRRLYLNGVMDRLADIHYGYWPAGHKTADFVPFHRQLGNELEKELMKIDPSVTLPYWGTPVDFATPHKSLIFDYFGHAGTHNNSYCVRDGPLYGFLDINRCMRRQWHLDKYMPAWEAPEIDTSLIQNADSYIILSLQLVGFHFYVHLAFGYAADMSLATAPYE
;
A
#
# COMPACT_ATOMS: atom_id res chain seq x y z
N ARG A 1 -31.52 -26.54 -16.43
CA ARG A 1 -30.99 -25.62 -17.47
C ARG A 1 -29.70 -26.24 -17.96
N ALA A 2 -29.59 -26.52 -19.26
CA ALA A 2 -28.41 -27.16 -19.84
C ALA A 2 -27.15 -26.36 -19.50
N SER A 3 -26.08 -27.04 -19.11
CA SER A 3 -24.76 -26.42 -19.01
C SER A 3 -24.38 -25.93 -20.41
N PRO A 4 -23.86 -24.70 -20.58
CA PRO A 4 -23.35 -24.28 -21.88
C PRO A 4 -22.21 -25.19 -22.31
N ASP A 5 -22.09 -25.36 -23.63
CA ASP A 5 -21.05 -26.12 -24.32
C ASP A 5 -19.64 -25.60 -23.90
N PRO A 6 -18.71 -26.47 -23.46
CA PRO A 6 -17.36 -26.07 -23.07
C PRO A 6 -16.60 -25.27 -24.16
N ASP A 7 -16.83 -25.54 -25.45
CA ASP A 7 -16.20 -24.78 -26.54
C ASP A 7 -16.70 -23.32 -26.60
N VAL A 8 -17.97 -23.09 -26.23
CA VAL A 8 -18.55 -21.74 -26.14
C VAL A 8 -17.97 -20.99 -24.93
N ARG A 9 -17.74 -21.67 -23.80
CA ARG A 9 -17.05 -21.04 -22.65
C ARG A 9 -15.64 -20.59 -23.03
N GLU A 10 -14.89 -21.42 -23.74
CA GLU A 10 -13.52 -21.11 -24.12
C GLU A 10 -13.43 -19.99 -25.17
N SER A 11 -14.37 -19.92 -26.12
CA SER A 11 -14.42 -18.81 -27.08
C SER A 11 -14.81 -17.48 -26.42
N THR A 12 -15.73 -17.52 -25.45
CA THR A 12 -16.18 -16.33 -24.70
C THR A 12 -15.06 -15.82 -23.79
N ALA A 13 -14.32 -16.74 -23.15
CA ALA A 13 -13.12 -16.45 -22.36
C ALA A 13 -12.05 -15.71 -23.19
N ARG A 14 -11.74 -16.21 -24.39
CA ARG A 14 -10.76 -15.60 -25.29
C ARG A 14 -11.19 -14.23 -25.80
N GLN A 15 -12.47 -14.03 -26.10
CA GLN A 15 -13.01 -12.71 -26.48
C GLN A 15 -12.96 -11.71 -25.32
N ALA A 16 -13.31 -12.13 -24.10
CA ALA A 16 -13.21 -11.30 -22.91
C ALA A 16 -11.74 -10.88 -22.66
N VAL A 17 -10.79 -11.83 -22.69
CA VAL A 17 -9.35 -11.53 -22.54
C VAL A 17 -8.86 -10.52 -23.60
N SER A 18 -9.29 -10.67 -24.86
CA SER A 18 -8.92 -9.73 -25.93
C SER A 18 -9.49 -8.32 -25.75
N GLN A 19 -10.69 -8.17 -25.17
CA GLN A 19 -11.25 -6.85 -24.85
C GLN A 19 -10.48 -6.18 -23.70
N CYS A 20 -9.98 -6.95 -22.74
CA CYS A 20 -9.22 -6.41 -21.59
C CYS A 20 -7.86 -5.92 -21.99
N GLU A 21 -7.20 -6.69 -22.85
CA GLU A 21 -5.94 -6.25 -23.43
C GLU A 21 -6.16 -4.98 -24.25
N GLN A 22 -7.27 -4.82 -24.98
CA GLN A 22 -7.57 -3.56 -25.67
C GLN A 22 -7.81 -2.37 -24.73
N ILE A 23 -8.52 -2.58 -23.62
CA ILE A 23 -8.79 -1.50 -22.65
C ILE A 23 -7.50 -1.08 -21.91
N ILE A 24 -6.68 -2.05 -21.51
CA ILE A 24 -5.41 -1.79 -20.81
C ILE A 24 -4.39 -1.14 -21.76
N THR A 25 -4.32 -1.59 -23.02
CA THR A 25 -3.31 -1.10 -23.99
C THR A 25 -3.74 0.14 -24.75
N LYS A 26 -5.04 0.44 -24.91
CA LYS A 26 -5.54 1.54 -25.75
C LYS A 26 -6.85 2.18 -25.28
N GLY A 27 -7.46 1.70 -24.20
CA GLY A 27 -8.80 2.09 -23.78
C GLY A 27 -8.83 3.40 -23.02
N CYS A 28 -9.71 4.29 -23.46
CA CYS A 28 -10.22 5.40 -22.69
C CYS A 28 -11.67 5.09 -22.28
N THR A 29 -12.01 5.23 -21.00
CA THR A 29 -13.37 5.00 -20.48
C THR A 29 -14.15 6.28 -20.21
N HIS A 30 -13.52 7.45 -20.41
CA HIS A 30 -14.08 8.75 -20.02
C HIS A 30 -14.30 9.68 -21.21
N ARG A 31 -15.36 10.49 -21.13
CA ARG A 31 -15.55 11.64 -22.01
C ARG A 31 -14.56 12.72 -21.61
N THR A 32 -13.77 13.23 -22.55
CA THR A 32 -12.74 14.26 -22.28
C THR A 32 -13.02 15.63 -22.88
N ASN A 33 -14.03 15.73 -23.75
CA ASN A 33 -14.40 16.99 -24.41
C ASN A 33 -15.65 17.59 -23.77
N PHE A 34 -15.46 18.69 -23.05
CA PHE A 34 -16.51 19.47 -22.41
C PHE A 34 -16.53 20.88 -22.99
N THR A 35 -17.73 21.40 -23.24
CA THR A 35 -17.93 22.79 -23.63
C THR A 35 -17.74 23.73 -22.43
N ASP A 36 -17.42 25.01 -22.67
CA ASP A 36 -17.33 26.00 -21.59
C ASP A 36 -18.66 26.10 -20.80
N GLN A 37 -19.81 25.96 -21.48
CA GLN A 37 -21.13 25.95 -20.84
C GLN A 37 -21.33 24.74 -19.90
N GLU A 38 -20.85 23.56 -20.29
CA GLU A 38 -20.89 22.38 -19.41
C GLU A 38 -20.00 22.57 -18.19
N LEU A 39 -18.79 23.11 -18.37
CA LEU A 39 -17.88 23.38 -17.26
C LEU A 39 -18.40 24.47 -16.31
N ASP A 40 -19.11 25.47 -16.82
CA ASP A 40 -19.80 26.47 -16.00
C ASP A 40 -20.90 25.82 -15.14
N ARG A 41 -21.70 24.91 -15.72
CA ARG A 41 -22.71 24.13 -14.96
C ARG A 41 -22.07 23.29 -13.85
N VAL A 42 -20.96 22.61 -14.16
CA VAL A 42 -20.21 21.81 -13.17
C VAL A 42 -19.67 22.71 -12.04
N ARG A 43 -19.05 23.83 -12.38
CA ARG A 43 -18.53 24.82 -11.43
C ARG A 43 -19.63 25.30 -10.48
N ASP A 44 -20.75 25.75 -11.04
CA ASP A 44 -21.84 26.33 -10.27
C ASP A 44 -22.47 25.30 -9.34
N TRP A 45 -22.60 24.05 -9.79
CA TRP A 45 -23.09 22.96 -8.96
C TRP A 45 -22.14 22.64 -7.78
N ILE A 46 -20.83 22.53 -8.02
CA ILE A 46 -19.84 22.25 -6.97
C ILE A 46 -19.85 23.37 -5.91
N GLN A 47 -19.81 24.62 -6.38
CA GLN A 47 -19.81 25.79 -5.49
C GLN A 47 -21.11 25.88 -4.69
N HIS A 48 -22.26 25.66 -5.33
CA HIS A 48 -23.54 25.63 -4.63
C HIS A 48 -23.54 24.56 -3.54
N LYS A 49 -23.13 23.33 -3.88
CA LYS A 49 -23.11 22.19 -2.95
C LYS A 49 -22.29 22.46 -1.70
N TYR A 50 -21.06 22.97 -1.84
CA TYR A 50 -20.25 23.33 -0.67
C TYR A 50 -20.92 24.43 0.17
N MET A 51 -21.50 25.44 -0.46
CA MET A 51 -22.10 26.57 0.27
C MET A 51 -23.42 26.22 0.97
N THR A 52 -24.12 25.17 0.53
CA THR A 52 -25.39 24.72 1.11
C THR A 52 -25.26 23.52 2.04
N GLU A 53 -24.38 22.56 1.75
CA GLU A 53 -24.31 21.27 2.45
C GLU A 53 -23.09 21.14 3.37
N ALA A 54 -21.99 21.87 3.12
CA ALA A 54 -20.80 21.75 3.95
C ALA A 54 -20.98 22.40 5.33
N PHE A 55 -20.66 21.62 6.36
CA PHE A 55 -20.63 22.06 7.75
C PHE A 55 -19.66 23.22 7.96
N ILE A 56 -18.46 23.11 7.37
CA ILE A 56 -17.50 24.20 7.28
C ILE A 56 -17.49 24.68 5.84
N LYS A 57 -18.00 25.90 5.62
CA LYS A 57 -18.05 26.52 4.30
C LYS A 57 -16.66 27.03 3.91
N PRO A 58 -16.27 26.90 2.63
CA PRO A 58 -15.10 27.58 2.11
C PRO A 58 -15.27 29.10 2.29
N ASP A 59 -14.25 29.77 2.83
CA ASP A 59 -14.19 31.23 2.98
C ASP A 59 -13.21 31.88 1.97
N THR A 60 -12.70 31.09 1.02
CA THR A 60 -11.83 31.55 -0.08
C THR A 60 -12.62 31.92 -1.33
N THR A 61 -11.97 32.60 -2.27
CA THR A 61 -12.60 33.07 -3.50
C THR A 61 -13.09 31.90 -4.35
N PRO A 62 -14.37 31.86 -4.76
CA PRO A 62 -14.87 30.86 -5.70
C PRO A 62 -14.14 30.96 -7.04
N CYS A 63 -13.81 29.83 -7.64
CA CYS A 63 -13.17 29.78 -8.96
C CYS A 63 -14.07 30.41 -10.02
N ARG A 64 -13.46 31.16 -10.95
CA ARG A 64 -14.18 31.73 -12.11
C ARG A 64 -14.32 30.75 -13.27
N ARG A 65 -13.32 29.89 -13.45
CA ARG A 65 -13.26 28.87 -14.51
C ARG A 65 -12.72 27.58 -13.89
N LEU A 66 -13.15 26.43 -14.42
CA LEU A 66 -12.56 25.14 -14.09
C LEU A 66 -11.65 24.65 -15.24
N TYR A 67 -10.53 24.04 -14.86
CA TYR A 67 -9.65 23.30 -15.76
C TYR A 67 -9.91 21.79 -15.62
N VAL A 68 -9.72 21.04 -16.71
CA VAL A 68 -9.95 19.59 -16.71
C VAL A 68 -8.62 18.86 -16.70
N ARG A 69 -8.42 18.02 -15.68
CA ARG A 69 -7.37 17.01 -15.62
C ARG A 69 -7.89 15.72 -16.25
N LYS A 70 -7.32 15.32 -17.38
CA LYS A 70 -7.78 14.16 -18.16
C LYS A 70 -7.07 12.88 -17.71
N ASP A 71 -7.71 11.73 -17.89
CA ASP A 71 -6.97 10.45 -17.89
C ASP A 71 -5.93 10.51 -19.01
N PHE A 72 -4.67 10.22 -18.70
CA PHE A 72 -3.58 10.19 -19.66
C PHE A 72 -3.88 9.29 -20.87
N LYS A 73 -4.56 8.16 -20.64
CA LYS A 73 -4.98 7.25 -21.72
C LYS A 73 -6.07 7.86 -22.61
N CYS A 74 -6.81 8.85 -22.13
CA CYS A 74 -7.84 9.56 -22.88
C CYS A 74 -7.36 10.82 -23.61
N MET A 75 -6.12 11.25 -23.37
CA MET A 75 -5.52 12.38 -24.08
C MET A 75 -5.21 12.03 -25.53
N THR A 76 -5.25 13.03 -26.41
CA THR A 76 -4.72 12.91 -27.78
C THR A 76 -3.20 12.80 -27.75
N GLU A 77 -2.61 12.25 -28.82
CA GLU A 77 -1.15 12.16 -28.95
C GLU A 77 -0.46 13.53 -28.82
N GLY A 78 -1.07 14.57 -29.38
CA GLY A 78 -0.56 15.94 -29.28
C GLY A 78 -0.52 16.45 -27.84
N GLU A 79 -1.58 16.20 -27.07
CA GLU A 79 -1.65 16.56 -25.65
C GLU A 79 -0.63 15.77 -24.82
N ARG A 80 -0.51 14.44 -25.04
CA ARG A 80 0.48 13.61 -24.33
C ARG A 80 1.90 14.10 -24.57
N MET A 81 2.23 14.40 -25.83
CA MET A 81 3.57 14.89 -26.17
C MET A 81 3.83 16.31 -25.70
N ALA A 82 2.80 17.17 -25.60
CA ALA A 82 2.93 18.49 -24.96
C ALA A 82 3.24 18.35 -23.46
N PHE A 83 2.51 17.48 -22.76
CA PHE A 83 2.76 17.17 -21.35
C PHE A 83 4.19 16.62 -21.15
N ILE A 84 4.62 15.63 -21.95
CA ILE A 84 5.98 15.06 -21.87
C ILE A 84 7.06 16.13 -22.05
N ARG A 85 6.92 17.02 -23.04
CA ARG A 85 7.89 18.11 -23.25
C ARG A 85 7.94 19.06 -22.05
N ALA A 86 6.80 19.39 -21.45
CA ALA A 86 6.74 20.23 -20.27
C ALA A 86 7.43 19.55 -19.07
N VAL A 87 7.14 18.27 -18.83
CA VAL A 87 7.76 17.47 -17.76
C VAL A 87 9.28 17.42 -17.90
N ARG A 88 9.82 17.24 -19.12
CA ARG A 88 11.28 17.27 -19.35
C ARG A 88 11.92 18.58 -18.88
N GLN A 89 11.28 19.72 -19.13
CA GLN A 89 11.79 21.02 -18.65
C GLN A 89 11.72 21.14 -17.13
N VAL A 90 10.66 20.62 -16.51
CA VAL A 90 10.50 20.59 -15.05
C VAL A 90 11.60 19.75 -14.38
N TYR A 91 12.00 18.61 -14.98
CA TYR A 91 13.17 17.85 -14.54
C TYR A 91 14.47 18.67 -14.66
N LEU A 92 14.74 19.26 -15.83
CA LEU A 92 15.97 20.02 -16.07
C LEU A 92 16.12 21.25 -15.17
N ASN A 93 14.99 21.81 -14.70
CA ASN A 93 14.96 22.93 -13.77
C ASN A 93 15.05 22.51 -12.28
N GLY A 94 15.20 21.21 -11.98
CA GLY A 94 15.36 20.69 -10.61
C GLY A 94 14.07 20.72 -9.77
N VAL A 95 12.90 20.91 -10.39
CA VAL A 95 11.62 20.96 -9.67
C VAL A 95 11.28 19.58 -9.10
N MET A 96 11.54 18.50 -9.85
CA MET A 96 11.24 17.13 -9.43
C MET A 96 12.05 16.75 -8.18
N ASP A 97 13.35 17.08 -8.14
CA ASP A 97 14.21 16.89 -6.97
C ASP A 97 13.65 17.64 -5.76
N ARG A 98 13.32 18.94 -5.92
CA ARG A 98 12.76 19.77 -4.84
C ARG A 98 11.47 19.17 -4.25
N LEU A 99 10.55 18.71 -5.10
CA LEU A 99 9.27 18.17 -4.63
C LEU A 99 9.44 16.77 -4.01
N ALA A 100 10.38 15.97 -4.50
CA ALA A 100 10.77 14.71 -3.88
C ALA A 100 11.34 14.92 -2.48
N ASP A 101 12.24 15.89 -2.30
CA ASP A 101 12.82 16.23 -0.99
C ASP A 101 11.75 16.67 0.02
N ILE A 102 10.73 17.41 -0.43
CA ILE A 102 9.60 17.83 0.41
C ILE A 102 8.79 16.62 0.87
N HIS A 103 8.41 15.72 -0.03
CA HIS A 103 7.65 14.52 0.35
C HIS A 103 8.46 13.62 1.29
N TYR A 104 9.73 13.43 0.96
CA TYR A 104 10.70 12.67 1.75
C TYR A 104 10.81 13.17 3.18
N GLY A 105 11.00 14.48 3.36
CA GLY A 105 11.16 15.11 4.68
C GLY A 105 9.89 15.05 5.55
N TYR A 106 8.73 14.79 4.94
CA TYR A 106 7.43 14.87 5.60
C TYR A 106 6.65 13.56 5.52
N TRP A 107 7.35 12.42 5.49
CA TRP A 107 6.77 11.07 5.35
C TRP A 107 5.62 10.73 6.33
N VAL A 108 5.60 11.32 7.53
CA VAL A 108 4.54 11.10 8.55
C VAL A 108 3.12 11.42 8.05
N ILE A 109 2.98 12.23 7.00
CA ILE A 109 1.67 12.56 6.40
C ILE A 109 0.89 11.33 5.93
N HIS A 110 1.56 10.21 5.63
CA HIS A 110 0.89 8.96 5.24
C HIS A 110 0.13 8.30 6.41
N LYS A 111 0.31 8.80 7.64
CA LYS A 111 -0.28 8.27 8.89
C LYS A 111 -1.28 9.22 9.54
N THR A 112 -1.55 10.34 8.89
CA THR A 112 -2.43 11.38 9.39
C THR A 112 -3.51 11.67 8.38
N ASP A 113 -4.49 12.48 8.78
CA ASP A 113 -5.53 12.94 7.87
C ASP A 113 -5.01 14.04 6.93
N ASP A 114 -3.73 14.40 7.02
CA ASP A 114 -3.04 15.26 6.06
C ASP A 114 -2.58 14.53 4.78
N PHE A 115 -2.73 13.19 4.68
CA PHE A 115 -2.34 12.43 3.48
C PHE A 115 -2.92 13.03 2.19
N VAL A 116 -4.25 13.14 2.06
CA VAL A 116 -4.87 13.69 0.84
C VAL A 116 -4.53 15.18 0.67
N PRO A 117 -4.67 16.07 1.68
CA PRO A 117 -4.33 17.49 1.52
C PRO A 117 -2.89 17.71 1.07
N PHE A 118 -1.92 17.05 1.70
CA PHE A 118 -0.50 17.20 1.37
C PHE A 118 -0.21 16.83 -0.09
N HIS A 119 -0.70 15.67 -0.54
CA HIS A 119 -0.46 15.20 -1.90
C HIS A 119 -1.14 16.09 -2.96
N ARG A 120 -2.34 16.62 -2.67
CA ARG A 120 -3.00 17.56 -3.58
C ARG A 120 -2.26 18.91 -3.69
N VAL A 121 -1.71 19.43 -2.58
CA VAL A 121 -0.87 20.62 -2.65
C VAL A 121 0.37 20.35 -3.49
N LEU A 122 1.04 19.22 -3.28
CA LEU A 122 2.24 18.83 -4.03
C LEU A 122 1.96 18.72 -5.54
N GLN A 123 0.80 18.18 -5.93
CA GLN A 123 0.34 18.15 -7.32
C GLN A 123 0.10 19.55 -7.90
N ASN A 124 -0.54 20.43 -7.12
CA ASN A 124 -0.82 21.80 -7.56
C ASN A 124 0.47 22.60 -7.75
N GLU A 125 1.47 22.39 -6.89
CA GLU A 125 2.80 22.98 -7.06
C GLU A 125 3.48 22.49 -8.35
N LEU A 126 3.40 21.19 -8.65
CA LEU A 126 3.89 20.67 -9.94
C LEU A 126 3.15 21.26 -11.14
N GLU A 127 1.81 21.30 -11.10
CA GLU A 127 1.00 21.81 -12.21
C GLU A 127 1.31 23.29 -12.49
N LYS A 128 1.51 24.12 -11.46
CA LYS A 128 1.98 25.50 -11.63
C LYS A 128 3.32 25.59 -12.35
N GLU A 129 4.27 24.69 -12.07
CA GLU A 129 5.57 24.66 -12.74
C GLU A 129 5.45 24.17 -14.19
N LEU A 130 4.57 23.20 -14.47
CA LEU A 130 4.26 22.77 -15.84
C LEU A 130 3.65 23.91 -16.67
N MET A 131 2.70 24.66 -16.09
CA MET A 131 2.03 25.78 -16.76
C MET A 131 2.96 26.98 -17.05
N LYS A 132 4.07 27.12 -16.32
CA LYS A 132 5.12 28.11 -16.65
C LYS A 132 5.86 27.73 -17.94
N VAL A 133 5.94 26.43 -18.27
CA VAL A 133 6.55 25.93 -19.50
C VAL A 133 5.58 25.98 -20.65
N ASP A 134 4.36 25.46 -20.46
CA ASP A 134 3.27 25.49 -21.42
C ASP A 134 1.94 25.74 -20.71
N PRO A 135 1.32 26.93 -20.86
CA PRO A 135 0.09 27.28 -20.15
C PRO A 135 -1.14 26.48 -20.60
N THR A 136 -1.04 25.67 -21.66
CA THR A 136 -2.11 24.79 -22.13
C THR A 136 -2.06 23.41 -21.49
N VAL A 137 -0.97 23.07 -20.81
CA VAL A 137 -0.77 21.78 -20.15
C VAL A 137 -1.44 21.78 -18.77
N THR A 138 -2.30 20.78 -18.54
CA THR A 138 -2.80 20.42 -17.21
C THR A 138 -2.16 19.11 -16.75
N LEU A 139 -2.13 18.88 -15.44
CA LEU A 139 -1.66 17.61 -14.88
C LEU A 139 -2.68 16.51 -15.21
N PRO A 140 -2.32 15.48 -15.99
CA PRO A 140 -3.21 14.34 -16.20
C PRO A 140 -3.18 13.40 -14.99
N TYR A 141 -4.08 12.42 -14.98
CA TYR A 141 -4.03 11.34 -14.02
C TYR A 141 -3.85 9.98 -14.69
N TRP A 142 -3.42 8.99 -13.91
CA TRP A 142 -3.34 7.60 -14.33
C TRP A 142 -4.45 6.79 -13.67
N GLU A 143 -5.38 6.29 -14.49
CA GLU A 143 -6.47 5.43 -14.04
C GLU A 143 -5.99 4.02 -13.64
N THR A 144 -5.39 3.93 -12.45
CA THR A 144 -4.82 2.66 -11.91
C THR A 144 -5.88 1.59 -11.62
N SER A 145 -7.15 1.95 -11.44
CA SER A 145 -8.17 0.94 -11.15
C SER A 145 -8.50 0.07 -12.37
N VAL A 146 -8.25 0.56 -13.58
CA VAL A 146 -8.38 -0.23 -14.83
C VAL A 146 -7.21 -1.20 -15.01
N ASP A 147 -6.00 -0.77 -14.63
CA ASP A 147 -4.77 -1.51 -14.92
C ASP A 147 -4.41 -2.53 -13.82
N PHE A 148 -5.21 -2.60 -12.74
CA PHE A 148 -4.90 -3.32 -11.50
C PHE A 148 -4.46 -4.77 -11.65
N ALA A 149 -4.98 -5.49 -12.64
CA ALA A 149 -4.77 -6.92 -12.81
C ALA A 149 -3.53 -7.28 -13.63
N SER A 150 -3.06 -6.36 -14.49
CA SER A 150 -1.88 -6.54 -15.33
C SER A 150 -1.23 -5.18 -15.60
N PRO A 151 -0.68 -4.53 -14.56
CA PRO A 151 -0.22 -3.16 -14.65
C PRO A 151 0.81 -2.95 -15.75
N GLU A 152 1.72 -3.91 -15.90
CA GLU A 152 2.84 -3.87 -16.83
C GLU A 152 2.43 -3.71 -18.30
N LYS A 153 1.16 -4.01 -18.62
CA LYS A 153 0.60 -3.88 -19.97
C LYS A 153 0.00 -2.51 -20.26
N SER A 154 -0.07 -1.63 -19.26
CA SER A 154 -0.70 -0.32 -19.41
C SER A 154 0.02 0.54 -20.45
N LEU A 155 -0.76 1.22 -21.31
CA LEU A 155 -0.28 2.22 -22.27
C LEU A 155 0.63 3.27 -21.62
N ILE A 156 0.47 3.53 -20.32
CA ILE A 156 1.27 4.53 -19.63
C ILE A 156 2.78 4.25 -19.75
N PHE A 157 3.20 2.98 -19.74
CA PHE A 157 4.62 2.63 -19.81
C PHE A 157 5.24 2.83 -21.21
N ASP A 158 4.44 2.90 -22.26
CA ASP A 158 4.93 3.31 -23.60
C ASP A 158 5.43 4.76 -23.63
N TYR A 159 4.90 5.62 -22.74
CA TYR A 159 5.26 7.03 -22.65
C TYR A 159 6.29 7.32 -21.56
N PHE A 160 6.08 6.70 -20.40
CA PHE A 160 6.89 6.92 -19.20
C PHE A 160 7.98 5.87 -19.02
N GLY A 161 8.12 4.90 -19.94
CA GLY A 161 9.14 3.86 -19.99
C GLY A 161 8.78 2.59 -19.22
N HIS A 162 9.38 1.45 -19.56
CA HIS A 162 9.13 0.15 -18.92
C HIS A 162 10.08 -0.09 -17.74
N ALA A 163 10.15 -1.33 -17.26
CA ALA A 163 11.19 -1.77 -16.32
C ALA A 163 12.58 -1.44 -16.86
N GLY A 164 13.45 -0.98 -15.96
CA GLY A 164 14.88 -1.07 -16.22
C GLY A 164 15.34 -2.52 -16.11
N THR A 165 16.60 -2.75 -16.46
CA THR A 165 17.21 -4.09 -16.36
C THR A 165 18.32 -4.05 -15.33
N HIS A 166 18.69 -5.22 -14.82
CA HIS A 166 19.87 -5.33 -13.95
C HIS A 166 21.11 -4.64 -14.56
N ASN A 167 21.38 -4.90 -15.86
CA ASN A 167 22.55 -4.40 -16.57
C ASN A 167 22.63 -2.86 -16.66
N ASN A 168 21.53 -2.15 -16.41
CA ASN A 168 21.49 -0.69 -16.43
C ASN A 168 21.14 -0.07 -15.07
N SER A 169 21.38 -0.81 -13.98
CA SER A 169 21.03 -0.41 -12.60
C SER A 169 19.53 -0.09 -12.45
N TYR A 170 18.69 -0.83 -13.17
CA TYR A 170 17.24 -0.66 -13.26
C TYR A 170 16.79 0.73 -13.73
N CYS A 171 17.68 1.51 -14.34
CA CYS A 171 17.31 2.78 -14.96
C CYS A 171 16.29 2.55 -16.09
N VAL A 172 15.25 3.37 -16.11
CA VAL A 172 14.36 3.49 -17.27
C VAL A 172 15.15 4.13 -18.40
N ARG A 173 15.15 3.49 -19.58
CA ARG A 173 15.95 3.89 -20.76
C ARG A 173 15.13 3.96 -22.05
N ASP A 174 13.82 3.86 -21.93
CA ASP A 174 12.87 3.86 -23.02
C ASP A 174 11.73 4.85 -22.74
N GLY A 175 10.83 4.95 -23.72
CA GLY A 175 9.73 5.90 -23.68
C GLY A 175 10.14 7.33 -24.08
N PRO A 176 9.22 8.11 -24.68
CA PRO A 176 9.38 9.52 -25.01
C PRO A 176 9.86 10.44 -23.87
N LEU A 177 9.59 10.09 -22.61
CA LEU A 177 10.04 10.91 -21.48
C LEU A 177 11.52 10.71 -21.15
N TYR A 178 11.97 9.46 -20.97
CA TYR A 178 13.28 9.17 -20.40
C TYR A 178 14.31 8.66 -21.42
N GLY A 179 13.90 8.19 -22.60
CA GLY A 179 14.79 7.49 -23.54
C GLY A 179 16.07 8.25 -23.92
N ASP A 180 15.99 9.58 -24.03
CA ASP A 180 17.08 10.49 -24.38
C ASP A 180 17.26 11.61 -23.33
N LEU A 181 16.62 11.52 -22.16
CA LEU A 181 16.75 12.53 -21.11
C LEU A 181 17.98 12.24 -20.23
N GLU A 182 18.97 13.13 -20.27
CA GLU A 182 20.16 13.03 -19.42
C GLU A 182 19.92 13.72 -18.07
N LEU A 183 19.73 12.91 -17.03
CA LEU A 183 19.57 13.37 -15.64
C LEU A 183 20.76 12.94 -14.80
N ASN A 184 21.07 13.72 -13.76
CA ASN A 184 22.08 13.35 -12.75
C ASN A 184 21.71 12.04 -12.03
N ARG A 185 20.42 11.77 -11.88
CA ARG A 185 19.85 10.54 -11.34
C ARG A 185 18.78 10.01 -12.29
N CYS A 186 18.84 8.74 -12.65
CA CYS A 186 17.78 8.12 -13.45
C CYS A 186 16.58 7.72 -12.57
N VAL A 187 15.38 7.70 -13.17
CA VAL A 187 14.23 6.98 -12.60
C VAL A 187 14.47 5.48 -12.73
N ARG A 188 14.19 4.72 -11.68
CA ARG A 188 14.40 3.26 -11.61
C ARG A 188 13.09 2.51 -11.49
N ARG A 189 12.95 1.38 -12.19
CA ARG A 189 11.81 0.48 -12.09
C ARG A 189 12.28 -0.97 -12.10
N GLN A 190 11.86 -1.75 -11.13
CA GLN A 190 12.35 -3.11 -10.89
C GLN A 190 11.17 -4.08 -10.83
N TRP A 191 10.56 -4.32 -11.98
CA TRP A 191 9.47 -5.29 -12.08
C TRP A 191 9.97 -6.70 -11.74
N HIS A 192 9.06 -7.56 -11.31
CA HIS A 192 9.39 -8.95 -11.06
C HIS A 192 9.90 -9.62 -12.34
N LEU A 193 11.12 -10.17 -12.28
CA LEU A 193 11.82 -10.78 -13.41
C LEU A 193 11.97 -9.84 -14.62
N ASP A 194 12.05 -8.53 -14.37
CA ASP A 194 12.09 -7.46 -15.38
C ASP A 194 10.88 -7.47 -16.33
N LYS A 195 9.78 -8.14 -15.95
CA LYS A 195 8.65 -8.43 -16.86
C LYS A 195 7.27 -8.19 -16.27
N TYR A 196 7.08 -8.46 -14.99
CA TYR A 196 5.75 -8.53 -14.39
C TYR A 196 5.62 -7.57 -13.22
N MET A 197 4.54 -6.80 -13.20
CA MET A 197 4.13 -6.07 -12.01
C MET A 197 3.12 -6.92 -11.23
N PRO A 198 3.23 -7.01 -9.90
CA PRO A 198 2.18 -7.64 -9.12
C PRO A 198 0.90 -6.81 -9.28
N ALA A 199 -0.23 -7.50 -9.41
CA ALA A 199 -1.53 -6.85 -9.35
C ALA A 199 -1.70 -6.09 -8.02
N TRP A 200 -2.55 -5.08 -7.97
CA TRP A 200 -2.98 -4.41 -6.72
C TRP A 200 -4.47 -4.63 -6.46
N ASP A 201 -5.07 -3.84 -5.57
CA ASP A 201 -6.46 -4.01 -5.19
C ASP A 201 -7.41 -3.70 -6.35
N SER A 202 -8.38 -4.59 -6.52
CA SER A 202 -9.43 -4.45 -7.53
C SER A 202 -10.37 -3.27 -7.21
N PRO A 203 -10.98 -2.63 -8.22
CA PRO A 203 -12.03 -1.61 -8.04
C PRO A 203 -13.18 -2.07 -7.13
N GLU A 204 -13.48 -3.37 -7.12
CA GLU A 204 -14.47 -4.02 -6.29
C GLU A 204 -14.15 -3.87 -4.80
N ILE A 205 -12.92 -4.18 -4.39
CA ILE A 205 -12.44 -4.02 -3.00
C ILE A 205 -12.44 -2.55 -2.60
N ASN A 206 -11.91 -1.67 -3.45
CA ASN A 206 -11.87 -0.24 -3.17
C ASN A 206 -13.28 0.35 -2.98
N THR A 207 -14.25 -0.11 -3.78
CA THR A 207 -15.65 0.30 -3.62
C THR A 207 -16.26 -0.19 -2.32
N VAL A 208 -15.90 -1.39 -1.82
CA VAL A 208 -16.34 -1.83 -0.48
C VAL A 208 -15.82 -0.87 0.59
N LEU A 209 -14.53 -0.53 0.55
CA LEU A 209 -13.93 0.38 1.53
C LEU A 209 -14.64 1.74 1.54
N ILE A 210 -14.97 2.27 0.37
CA ILE A 210 -15.62 3.59 0.23
C ILE A 210 -17.08 3.59 0.66
N GLN A 211 -17.86 2.57 0.29
CA GLN A 211 -19.27 2.51 0.71
C GLN A 211 -19.42 2.33 2.22
N ASN A 212 -18.38 1.81 2.89
CA ASN A 212 -18.39 1.57 4.32
C ASN A 212 -17.63 2.64 5.13
N ALA A 213 -16.91 3.56 4.49
CA ALA A 213 -16.22 4.66 5.16
C ALA A 213 -17.22 5.68 5.74
N ARG A 214 -17.11 5.94 7.04
CA ARG A 214 -18.03 6.83 7.79
C ARG A 214 -17.44 8.20 8.10
N THR A 215 -16.12 8.26 8.21
CA THR A 215 -15.38 9.49 8.52
C THR A 215 -14.30 9.73 7.48
N TYR A 216 -13.85 10.97 7.40
CA TYR A 216 -12.78 11.36 6.52
C TYR A 216 -11.48 10.60 6.82
N GLY A 217 -11.17 10.37 8.10
CA GLY A 217 -9.98 9.61 8.48
C GLY A 217 -10.03 8.15 8.01
N MET A 218 -11.19 7.49 8.09
CA MET A 218 -11.34 6.13 7.51
C MET A 218 -11.14 6.13 5.99
N LEU A 219 -11.67 7.15 5.31
CA LEU A 219 -11.52 7.31 3.88
C LEU A 219 -10.05 7.55 3.50
N SER A 220 -9.38 8.49 4.18
CA SER A 220 -7.96 8.82 4.00
C SER A 220 -7.08 7.58 4.20
N GLN A 221 -7.30 6.82 5.28
CA GLN A 221 -6.55 5.59 5.57
C GLN A 221 -6.77 4.50 4.52
N SER A 222 -8.00 4.34 4.02
CA SER A 222 -8.31 3.39 2.94
C SER A 222 -7.51 3.73 1.69
N PHE A 223 -7.38 5.02 1.37
CA PHE A 223 -6.57 5.49 0.25
C PHE A 223 -5.08 5.28 0.48
N THR A 224 -4.55 5.54 1.68
CA THR A 224 -3.15 5.23 2.01
C THR A 224 -2.83 3.75 1.75
N GLY A 225 -3.73 2.84 2.15
CA GLY A 225 -3.57 1.39 1.94
C GLY A 225 -3.50 1.02 0.46
N TYR A 226 -4.47 1.48 -0.33
CA TYR A 226 -4.47 1.29 -1.79
C TYR A 226 -3.20 1.88 -2.43
N HIS A 227 -2.80 3.08 -2.03
CA HIS A 227 -1.63 3.74 -2.58
C HIS A 227 -0.34 2.97 -2.37
N PHE A 228 -0.19 2.36 -1.20
CA PHE A 228 1.02 1.64 -0.86
C PHE A 228 1.23 0.43 -1.79
N LEU A 229 0.16 -0.27 -2.15
CA LEU A 229 0.23 -1.41 -3.07
C LEU A 229 0.66 -1.02 -4.49
N VAL A 230 0.21 0.14 -4.98
CA VAL A 230 0.64 0.65 -6.30
C VAL A 230 2.13 1.00 -6.26
N HIS A 231 2.61 1.70 -5.23
CA HIS A 231 4.03 2.01 -5.06
C HIS A 231 4.91 0.76 -5.02
N LEU A 232 4.52 -0.24 -4.24
CA LEU A 232 5.25 -1.51 -4.14
C LEU A 232 5.26 -2.31 -5.46
N ALA A 233 4.25 -2.15 -6.32
CA ALA A 233 4.18 -2.88 -7.58
C ALA A 233 5.29 -2.53 -8.57
N PHE A 234 5.94 -1.37 -8.41
CA PHE A 234 7.10 -0.99 -9.22
C PHE A 234 8.40 -1.72 -8.83
N GLY A 235 8.37 -2.46 -7.72
CA GLY A 235 9.51 -3.20 -7.19
C GLY A 235 10.23 -2.48 -6.06
N TYR A 236 10.72 -3.26 -5.11
CA TYR A 236 11.56 -2.80 -4.01
C TYR A 236 12.90 -2.31 -4.58
N GLY A 237 13.24 -1.03 -4.34
CA GLY A 237 14.42 -0.37 -4.91
C GLY A 237 14.14 0.49 -6.15
N SER A 238 12.90 0.47 -6.65
CA SER A 238 12.43 1.42 -7.68
C SER A 238 12.31 2.83 -7.12
N THR A 239 12.34 3.84 -7.99
CA THR A 239 12.06 5.23 -7.57
C THR A 239 10.68 5.34 -6.92
N MET A 240 9.70 4.59 -7.42
CA MET A 240 8.31 4.58 -6.93
C MET A 240 8.12 3.82 -5.61
N SER A 241 9.15 3.22 -4.97
CA SER A 241 8.89 2.27 -3.89
C SER A 241 8.44 2.88 -2.56
N VAL A 242 8.76 4.14 -2.23
CA VAL A 242 8.06 4.94 -1.19
C VAL A 242 8.53 6.41 -1.11
N THR A 243 9.74 6.68 -0.61
CA THR A 243 10.14 8.05 -0.18
C THR A 243 10.63 8.95 -1.32
N ASP A 244 11.23 8.35 -2.34
CA ASP A 244 11.75 9.07 -3.50
C ASP A 244 10.75 9.07 -4.65
N ALA A 245 9.53 8.55 -4.41
CA ALA A 245 8.52 8.34 -5.42
C ALA A 245 8.16 9.61 -6.21
N PRO A 246 8.07 10.82 -5.62
CA PRO A 246 7.81 12.03 -6.39
C PRO A 246 8.93 12.38 -7.38
N TYR A 247 10.10 11.73 -7.34
CA TYR A 247 11.08 11.90 -8.41
C TYR A 247 10.65 11.25 -9.73
N ASP A 248 9.74 10.26 -9.72
CA ASP A 248 9.10 9.73 -10.93
C ASP A 248 7.77 10.47 -11.17
N ILE A 249 7.59 11.08 -12.35
CA ILE A 249 6.35 11.80 -12.68
C ILE A 249 5.09 10.93 -12.55
N LEU A 250 5.22 9.60 -12.67
CA LEU A 250 4.11 8.67 -12.46
C LEU A 250 3.51 8.76 -11.05
N PHE A 251 4.28 9.17 -10.04
CA PHE A 251 3.77 9.50 -8.72
C PHE A 251 2.63 10.51 -8.80
N TYR A 252 2.80 11.60 -9.55
CA TYR A 252 1.80 12.67 -9.61
C TYR A 252 0.56 12.26 -10.39
N LEU A 253 0.72 11.51 -11.47
CA LEU A 253 -0.42 10.99 -12.23
C LEU A 253 -1.23 10.00 -11.39
N PHE A 254 -0.55 9.10 -10.68
CA PHE A 254 -1.17 8.15 -9.77
C PHE A 254 -1.89 8.86 -8.62
N HIS A 255 -1.20 9.78 -7.95
CA HIS A 255 -1.78 10.51 -6.85
C HIS A 255 -2.93 11.41 -7.33
N CYS A 256 -2.89 11.96 -8.55
CA CYS A 256 -4.00 12.76 -9.08
C CYS A 256 -5.27 11.91 -9.25
N PHE A 257 -5.12 10.64 -9.63
CA PHE A 257 -6.23 9.70 -9.62
C PHE A 257 -6.75 9.49 -8.18
N LEU A 258 -5.86 9.16 -7.25
CA LEU A 258 -6.23 8.85 -5.88
C LEU A 258 -6.86 10.02 -5.13
N THR A 259 -6.28 11.21 -5.23
CA THR A 259 -6.71 12.38 -4.46
C THR A 259 -7.82 13.16 -5.14
N GLU A 260 -7.90 13.18 -6.47
CA GLU A 260 -8.90 13.95 -7.19
C GLU A 260 -9.99 13.06 -7.76
N ALA A 261 -9.67 12.21 -8.73
CA ALA A 261 -10.68 11.35 -9.38
C ALA A 261 -11.41 10.46 -8.37
N PHE A 262 -10.71 10.05 -7.31
CA PHE A 262 -11.25 9.16 -6.30
C PHE A 262 -11.69 9.86 -5.01
N ALA A 263 -10.78 10.53 -4.29
CA ALA A 263 -11.13 11.13 -3.00
C ALA A 263 -12.09 12.32 -3.14
N ALA A 264 -11.86 13.23 -4.09
CA ALA A 264 -12.72 14.41 -4.25
C ALA A 264 -14.13 14.00 -4.70
N LYS A 265 -14.24 12.97 -5.56
CA LYS A 265 -15.51 12.38 -5.97
C LYS A 265 -16.34 11.90 -4.76
N VAL A 266 -15.73 11.16 -3.85
CA VAL A 266 -16.41 10.65 -2.64
C VAL A 266 -16.79 11.79 -1.70
N GLN A 267 -15.89 12.77 -1.50
CA GLN A 267 -16.15 13.93 -0.64
C GLN A 267 -17.29 14.82 -1.15
N LEU A 268 -17.32 15.08 -2.46
CA LEU A 268 -18.38 15.86 -3.11
C LEU A 268 -19.71 15.13 -3.11
N GLY A 269 -19.68 13.81 -3.28
CA GLY A 269 -20.87 13.01 -3.52
C GLY A 269 -21.67 12.69 -2.29
N GLN A 270 -21.00 12.33 -1.20
CA GLN A 270 -21.67 11.75 -0.05
C GLN A 270 -21.79 12.77 1.11
N PRO A 271 -23.03 13.12 1.54
CA PRO A 271 -23.27 14.19 2.50
C PRO A 271 -22.52 14.04 3.83
N GLN A 272 -22.23 12.82 4.27
CA GLN A 272 -21.49 12.62 5.51
C GLN A 272 -20.08 13.20 5.47
N PHE A 273 -19.41 13.26 4.30
CA PHE A 273 -18.10 13.89 4.17
C PHE A 273 -18.15 15.41 4.10
N LEU A 274 -19.35 15.99 4.12
CA LEU A 274 -19.60 17.42 4.28
C LEU A 274 -20.08 17.75 5.71
N ALA A 275 -20.31 16.73 6.56
CA ALA A 275 -20.83 16.85 7.92
C ALA A 275 -19.70 16.94 8.98
N PRO A 276 -19.95 17.54 10.18
CA PRO A 276 -18.92 17.69 11.22
C PRO A 276 -18.37 16.35 11.72
N GLU A 277 -19.22 15.33 11.80
CA GLU A 277 -18.88 14.00 12.35
C GLU A 277 -17.71 13.36 11.61
N SER A 278 -17.59 13.64 10.31
CA SER A 278 -16.56 13.09 9.46
C SER A 278 -15.16 13.59 9.80
N TYR A 279 -15.06 14.79 10.39
CA TYR A 279 -13.78 15.45 10.71
C TYR A 279 -13.55 15.60 12.21
N ASN A 280 -14.44 15.05 13.05
CA ASN A 280 -14.37 15.19 14.51
C ASN A 280 -13.08 14.63 15.11
N ASN A 281 -12.42 13.68 14.47
CA ASN A 281 -11.16 13.10 14.94
C ASN A 281 -10.06 13.28 13.90
N PHE A 282 -10.02 14.44 13.21
CA PHE A 282 -9.00 14.72 12.21
C PHE A 282 -7.60 14.58 12.84
N ILE A 283 -6.85 13.54 12.50
CA ILE A 283 -5.57 13.22 13.14
C ILE A 283 -4.46 14.06 12.50
N LYS A 284 -3.72 14.80 13.32
CA LYS A 284 -2.47 15.47 12.92
C LYS A 284 -1.32 15.08 13.85
N VAL A 285 -0.10 15.28 13.35
CA VAL A 285 1.13 15.06 14.11
C VAL A 285 1.97 16.33 14.03
N ASP A 286 2.46 16.78 15.17
CA ASP A 286 3.50 17.80 15.23
C ASP A 286 4.84 17.13 14.95
N GLN A 287 5.51 17.54 13.88
CA GLN A 287 6.72 16.84 13.43
C GLN A 287 7.96 17.09 14.30
N MET A 288 8.01 18.20 15.02
CA MET A 288 9.17 18.50 15.87
C MET A 288 9.12 17.69 17.16
N THR A 289 7.92 17.47 17.69
CA THR A 289 7.68 16.80 18.97
C THR A 289 7.22 15.36 18.83
N GLY A 290 6.75 14.96 17.64
CA GLY A 290 6.12 13.66 17.39
C GLY A 290 4.72 13.52 18.00
N LEU A 291 4.15 14.59 18.58
CA LEU A 291 2.89 14.51 19.31
C LEU A 291 1.69 14.45 18.36
N VAL A 292 0.85 13.42 18.55
CA VAL A 292 -0.44 13.29 17.88
C VAL A 292 -1.45 14.25 18.54
N TYR A 293 -2.19 15.01 17.73
CA TYR A 293 -3.23 15.90 18.22
C TYR A 293 -4.45 15.93 17.28
N LYS A 294 -5.60 16.35 17.83
CA LYS A 294 -6.83 16.55 17.07
C LYS A 294 -6.74 17.85 16.27
N GLY A 295 -6.71 17.73 14.96
CA GLY A 295 -6.66 18.83 14.01
C GLY A 295 -7.97 19.61 13.88
N ARG A 296 -7.84 20.82 13.34
CA ARG A 296 -8.90 21.81 13.13
C ARG A 296 -8.85 22.32 11.70
N LEU A 297 -9.77 21.85 10.85
CA LEU A 297 -9.78 22.13 9.41
C LEU A 297 -9.62 23.61 9.03
N GLN A 298 -10.30 24.53 9.76
CA GLN A 298 -10.31 25.96 9.47
C GLN A 298 -9.01 26.69 9.80
N THR A 299 -8.25 26.21 10.78
CA THR A 299 -7.07 26.91 11.30
C THR A 299 -5.78 26.20 10.95
N ASP A 300 -5.83 24.88 10.86
CA ASP A 300 -4.65 24.07 10.65
C ASP A 300 -4.16 24.21 9.22
N ARG A 301 -2.84 24.24 9.10
CA ARG A 301 -2.13 24.27 7.84
C ARG A 301 -1.84 22.87 7.37
N VAL A 302 -1.72 22.70 6.05
CA VAL A 302 -1.21 21.47 5.48
C VAL A 302 0.26 21.34 5.92
N THR A 303 0.65 20.14 6.37
CA THR A 303 2.03 19.84 6.77
C THR A 303 3.03 20.34 5.70
N TYR A 304 4.14 20.97 6.11
CA TYR A 304 5.09 21.76 5.28
C TYR A 304 4.52 23.05 4.66
N PHE A 305 3.35 23.00 4.03
CA PHE A 305 2.73 24.12 3.31
C PHE A 305 1.97 25.08 4.25
N ASN A 306 2.73 25.84 5.04
CA ASN A 306 2.21 26.73 6.10
C ASN A 306 1.31 27.87 5.60
N ASP A 307 1.31 28.16 4.31
CA ASP A 307 0.45 29.14 3.67
C ASP A 307 -0.93 28.56 3.26
N VAL A 308 -1.06 27.24 3.18
CA VAL A 308 -2.28 26.55 2.76
C VAL A 308 -3.05 25.99 3.96
N ARG A 309 -4.32 26.36 4.13
CA ARG A 309 -5.18 25.70 5.14
C ARG A 309 -5.68 24.37 4.63
N VAL A 310 -5.86 23.42 5.53
CA VAL A 310 -6.45 22.11 5.21
C VAL A 310 -7.82 22.30 4.54
N LEU A 311 -8.68 23.18 5.07
CA LEU A 311 -9.99 23.47 4.48
C LEU A 311 -9.90 23.93 3.02
N ASP A 312 -8.97 24.84 2.71
CA ASP A 312 -8.85 25.42 1.37
C ASP A 312 -8.53 24.33 0.35
N MET A 313 -7.66 23.39 0.72
CA MET A 313 -7.29 22.23 -0.11
C MET A 313 -8.43 21.20 -0.27
N LEU A 314 -9.24 21.00 0.75
CA LEU A 314 -10.38 20.08 0.63
C LEU A 314 -11.52 20.64 -0.23
N SER A 315 -11.54 21.96 -0.44
CA SER A 315 -12.63 22.69 -1.10
C SER A 315 -12.36 22.93 -2.59
N ILE A 316 -12.42 21.88 -3.41
CA ILE A 316 -12.25 22.01 -4.87
C ILE A 316 -13.29 22.96 -5.48
N GLY A 317 -12.90 23.75 -6.47
CA GLY A 317 -13.72 24.83 -7.03
C GLY A 317 -13.63 26.17 -6.29
N PHE A 318 -12.73 26.28 -5.30
CA PHE A 318 -12.39 27.51 -4.59
C PHE A 318 -10.86 27.73 -4.54
N GLY A 319 -10.47 28.98 -4.28
CA GLY A 319 -9.07 29.38 -4.09
C GLY A 319 -8.19 29.05 -5.28
N ASN A 320 -7.08 28.34 -5.01
CA ASN A 320 -6.11 27.91 -6.03
C ASN A 320 -6.42 26.53 -6.62
N TYR A 321 -7.59 25.95 -6.32
CA TYR A 321 -7.98 24.58 -6.70
C TYR A 321 -9.12 24.60 -7.72
N CYS A 322 -8.88 25.33 -8.82
CA CYS A 322 -9.84 25.57 -9.90
C CYS A 322 -9.79 24.49 -10.99
N TYR A 323 -9.78 23.23 -10.59
CA TYR A 323 -9.72 22.09 -11.50
C TYR A 323 -10.73 21.01 -11.11
N VAL A 324 -11.04 20.14 -12.05
CA VAL A 324 -11.79 18.89 -11.88
C VAL A 324 -11.18 17.82 -12.78
N THR A 325 -11.44 16.56 -12.47
CA THR A 325 -11.16 15.49 -13.44
C THR A 325 -12.29 15.40 -14.46
N ASP A 326 -11.98 14.88 -15.65
CA ASP A 326 -13.00 14.52 -16.65
C ASP A 326 -14.08 13.58 -16.08
N ALA A 327 -13.69 12.59 -15.25
CA ALA A 327 -14.61 11.70 -14.56
C ALA A 327 -15.58 12.46 -13.63
N ILE A 328 -15.09 13.40 -12.81
CA ILE A 328 -15.95 14.20 -11.92
C ILE A 328 -16.86 15.13 -12.73
N ALA A 329 -16.35 15.74 -13.80
CA ALA A 329 -17.14 16.61 -14.66
C ALA A 329 -18.35 15.85 -15.24
N GLU A 330 -18.12 14.66 -15.79
CA GLU A 330 -19.18 13.80 -16.32
C GLU A 330 -20.16 13.34 -15.21
N ASP A 331 -19.66 12.94 -14.04
CA ASP A 331 -20.48 12.52 -12.90
C ASP A 331 -21.41 13.65 -12.40
N VAL A 332 -20.90 14.88 -12.35
CA VAL A 332 -21.68 16.07 -11.95
C VAL A 332 -22.72 16.39 -13.01
N LEU A 333 -22.37 16.37 -14.31
CA LEU A 333 -23.33 16.60 -15.40
C LEU A 333 -24.46 15.57 -15.38
N ASN A 334 -24.12 14.29 -15.23
CA ASN A 334 -25.10 13.21 -15.07
C ASN A 334 -26.04 13.46 -13.88
N THR A 335 -25.50 13.97 -12.77
CA THR A 335 -26.31 14.34 -11.60
C THR A 335 -27.25 15.51 -11.89
N ILE A 336 -26.77 16.58 -12.54
CA ILE A 336 -27.59 17.73 -12.91
C ILE A 336 -28.71 17.32 -13.88
N ASP A 337 -28.39 16.44 -14.83
CA ASP A 337 -29.31 15.96 -15.87
C ASP A 337 -30.18 14.78 -15.40
N ASN A 338 -30.08 14.39 -14.12
CA ASN A 338 -30.79 13.25 -13.52
C ASN A 338 -30.57 11.92 -14.26
N ILE A 339 -29.39 11.76 -14.87
CA ILE A 339 -28.96 10.55 -15.54
C ILE A 339 -28.39 9.60 -14.50
N LYS A 340 -29.08 8.49 -14.25
CA LYS A 340 -28.60 7.42 -13.38
C LYS A 340 -27.75 6.43 -14.19
N PRO A 341 -26.46 6.24 -13.86
CA PRO A 341 -25.62 5.26 -14.56
C PRO A 341 -26.13 3.83 -14.29
N PRO A 342 -25.93 2.89 -15.22
CA PRO A 342 -26.27 1.49 -15.00
C PRO A 342 -25.48 0.91 -13.82
N VAL A 343 -26.01 -0.14 -13.19
CA VAL A 343 -25.25 -0.90 -12.18
C VAL A 343 -24.04 -1.53 -12.88
N PRO A 344 -22.81 -1.36 -12.38
CA PRO A 344 -21.62 -1.95 -13.01
C PRO A 344 -21.77 -3.46 -13.21
N ALA A 345 -21.29 -3.98 -14.34
CA ALA A 345 -21.40 -5.41 -14.68
C ALA A 345 -20.79 -6.32 -13.60
N ALA A 346 -19.70 -5.88 -12.95
CA ALA A 346 -19.09 -6.56 -11.82
C ALA A 346 -20.06 -6.79 -10.65
N ILE A 347 -20.85 -5.78 -10.29
CA ILE A 347 -21.86 -5.89 -9.24
C ILE A 347 -23.01 -6.78 -9.67
N GLN A 348 -23.47 -6.66 -10.92
CA GLN A 348 -24.59 -7.47 -11.44
C GLN A 348 -24.32 -8.97 -11.36
N ARG A 349 -23.05 -9.40 -11.51
CA ARG A 349 -22.62 -10.80 -11.40
C ARG A 349 -22.57 -11.32 -9.96
N MET A 350 -22.47 -10.44 -8.96
CA MET A 350 -22.33 -10.85 -7.57
C MET A 350 -23.64 -11.38 -6.99
N PRO A 351 -23.61 -12.44 -6.16
CA PRO A 351 -24.77 -12.91 -5.44
C PRO A 351 -25.43 -11.79 -4.60
N ARG A 352 -26.76 -11.75 -4.57
CA ARG A 352 -27.54 -10.74 -3.81
C ARG A 352 -27.15 -10.65 -2.33
N ASN A 353 -26.77 -11.75 -1.70
CA ASN A 353 -26.30 -11.75 -0.30
C ASN A 353 -24.94 -11.03 -0.15
N ILE A 354 -24.03 -11.17 -1.12
CA ILE A 354 -22.76 -10.45 -1.15
C ILE A 354 -23.03 -8.96 -1.38
N GLN A 355 -23.90 -8.62 -2.33
CA GLN A 355 -24.30 -7.22 -2.55
C GLN A 355 -24.90 -6.60 -1.28
N ARG A 356 -25.80 -7.32 -0.59
CA ARG A 356 -26.41 -6.82 0.65
C ARG A 356 -25.39 -6.51 1.74
N THR A 357 -24.37 -7.35 1.86
CA THR A 357 -23.36 -7.22 2.93
C THR A 357 -22.31 -6.15 2.59
N TYR A 358 -21.79 -6.15 1.37
CA TYR A 358 -20.59 -5.37 1.01
C TYR A 358 -20.88 -4.17 0.09
N TYR A 359 -22.03 -4.18 -0.59
CA TYR A 359 -22.44 -3.15 -1.56
C TYR A 359 -23.88 -2.66 -1.29
N PRO A 360 -24.20 -2.20 -0.07
CA PRO A 360 -25.58 -1.94 0.37
C PRO A 360 -26.31 -0.88 -0.47
N LYS A 361 -25.57 0.09 -1.04
CA LYS A 361 -26.16 1.12 -1.92
C LYS A 361 -26.60 0.53 -3.26
N PHE A 362 -25.82 -0.39 -3.82
CA PHE A 362 -26.23 -1.14 -5.01
C PHE A 362 -27.38 -2.11 -4.70
N TYR A 363 -27.32 -2.84 -3.58
CA TYR A 363 -28.38 -3.78 -3.19
C TYR A 363 -29.75 -3.12 -3.03
N SER A 364 -29.79 -1.93 -2.41
CA SER A 364 -31.01 -1.13 -2.23
C SER A 364 -31.45 -0.39 -3.50
N GLY A 365 -30.60 -0.33 -4.52
CA GLY A 365 -30.82 0.48 -5.71
C GLY A 365 -30.67 1.99 -5.47
N ASN A 366 -30.28 2.42 -4.27
CA ASN A 366 -30.07 3.81 -3.89
C ASN A 366 -28.59 4.19 -3.96
N TYR A 367 -28.02 4.10 -5.16
CA TYR A 367 -26.66 4.52 -5.46
C TYR A 367 -26.68 5.69 -6.45
N SER A 368 -25.64 6.50 -6.36
CA SER A 368 -25.25 7.58 -7.27
C SER A 368 -23.89 7.26 -7.90
N VAL A 369 -23.50 8.04 -8.92
CA VAL A 369 -22.17 8.00 -9.52
C VAL A 369 -21.04 8.15 -8.50
N PHE A 370 -21.28 8.82 -7.37
CA PHE A 370 -20.27 9.12 -6.35
C PHE A 370 -20.08 8.03 -5.27
N ASP A 371 -20.88 6.97 -5.32
CA ASP A 371 -20.87 5.92 -4.30
C ASP A 371 -19.90 4.77 -4.61
N TYR A 372 -19.21 4.84 -5.74
CA TYR A 372 -18.33 3.77 -6.20
C TYR A 372 -17.30 4.31 -7.20
N TYR A 373 -16.26 3.51 -7.39
CA TYR A 373 -15.35 3.66 -8.52
C TYR A 373 -15.12 2.28 -9.11
N MET A 374 -15.86 1.99 -10.17
CA MET A 374 -15.81 0.73 -10.90
C MET A 374 -15.83 1.10 -12.38
N PRO A 375 -14.66 1.18 -13.04
CA PRO A 375 -14.63 1.46 -14.46
C PRO A 375 -15.40 0.37 -15.20
N ASP A 376 -16.18 0.76 -16.21
CA ASP A 376 -16.88 -0.19 -17.06
C ASP A 376 -15.89 -0.82 -18.03
N VAL A 377 -15.33 -1.95 -17.60
CA VAL A 377 -14.43 -2.78 -18.41
C VAL A 377 -15.18 -3.90 -19.16
N GLY A 378 -16.50 -3.85 -19.23
CA GLY A 378 -17.32 -4.87 -19.88
C GLY A 378 -17.16 -6.27 -19.26
N ASP A 379 -16.93 -7.28 -20.10
CA ASP A 379 -16.74 -8.67 -19.68
C ASP A 379 -15.33 -8.95 -19.13
N CYS A 380 -14.48 -7.94 -18.99
CA CYS A 380 -13.12 -8.14 -18.49
C CYS A 380 -13.01 -8.64 -17.07
N ASN A 381 -13.98 -8.27 -16.25
CA ASN A 381 -14.11 -8.78 -14.90
C ASN A 381 -15.10 -9.96 -14.83
N ALA A 382 -15.58 -10.50 -15.97
CA ALA A 382 -16.59 -11.56 -16.02
C ALA A 382 -16.01 -12.95 -15.75
N GLU A 383 -14.76 -13.17 -16.13
CA GLU A 383 -14.01 -14.31 -15.63
C GLU A 383 -13.33 -13.90 -14.32
N CYS A 384 -13.99 -14.18 -13.20
CA CYS A 384 -13.28 -14.30 -11.95
C CYS A 384 -12.20 -15.35 -12.18
N ARG A 385 -10.94 -14.95 -12.37
CA ARG A 385 -9.84 -15.88 -12.11
C ARG A 385 -10.03 -16.27 -10.65
N PRO A 386 -10.43 -17.52 -10.32
CA PRO A 386 -10.45 -17.90 -8.92
C PRO A 386 -9.07 -17.56 -8.37
N MET A 387 -8.98 -16.86 -7.24
CA MET A 387 -7.75 -16.91 -6.45
C MET A 387 -7.41 -18.39 -6.37
N PRO A 388 -6.22 -18.82 -6.83
CA PRO A 388 -5.95 -20.23 -7.06
C PRO A 388 -6.34 -21.04 -5.82
N LEU A 389 -7.46 -21.77 -5.94
CA LEU A 389 -7.88 -22.72 -4.94
C LEU A 389 -6.91 -23.88 -5.05
N PHE A 390 -6.03 -24.04 -4.07
CA PHE A 390 -5.16 -25.20 -4.06
C PHE A 390 -6.01 -26.42 -3.70
N GLN A 391 -6.27 -27.25 -4.72
CA GLN A 391 -6.72 -28.62 -4.55
C GLN A 391 -5.64 -29.38 -3.76
N GLY A 392 -6.08 -30.27 -2.87
CA GLY A 392 -5.27 -30.92 -1.85
C GLY A 392 -3.97 -31.58 -2.33
N TYR A 393 -3.09 -31.79 -1.35
CA TYR A 393 -1.82 -32.49 -1.51
C TYR A 393 -2.01 -33.91 -2.05
N ALA A 394 -1.19 -34.29 -3.02
CA ALA A 394 -0.91 -35.69 -3.32
C ALA A 394 0.61 -35.91 -3.25
N ASP A 395 1.01 -36.98 -2.56
CA ASP A 395 2.39 -37.43 -2.48
C ASP A 395 2.79 -38.12 -3.79
N THR A 396 4.03 -37.92 -4.25
CA THR A 396 4.62 -38.81 -5.26
C THR A 396 5.34 -39.96 -4.57
N GLU A 397 5.49 -41.08 -5.28
CA GLU A 397 6.07 -42.34 -4.78
C GLU A 397 7.50 -42.22 -4.19
N ASN A 398 8.17 -41.06 -4.31
CA ASN A 398 9.51 -40.81 -3.78
C ASN A 398 9.60 -39.68 -2.73
N GLY A 399 8.48 -39.15 -2.23
CA GLY A 399 8.45 -38.31 -1.02
C GLY A 399 9.20 -36.95 -1.05
N LEU A 400 9.62 -36.47 -2.22
CA LEU A 400 10.29 -35.15 -2.37
C LEU A 400 9.44 -34.20 -3.20
N ARG A 401 9.09 -33.04 -2.63
CA ARG A 401 8.53 -31.89 -3.35
C ARG A 401 9.68 -30.99 -3.81
N GLN A 402 9.77 -30.66 -5.09
CA GLN A 402 10.71 -29.64 -5.58
C GLN A 402 10.08 -28.78 -6.68
N MET A 403 10.13 -27.46 -6.50
CA MET A 403 10.18 -26.49 -7.60
C MET A 403 11.56 -25.84 -7.64
N ARG A 404 12.03 -25.48 -8.85
CA ARG A 404 13.38 -24.95 -9.10
C ARG A 404 13.51 -23.46 -8.75
N ARG A 405 14.65 -23.14 -8.10
CA ARG A 405 15.22 -21.83 -7.73
C ARG A 405 15.47 -20.86 -8.90
N PHE A 406 15.53 -19.57 -8.58
CA PHE A 406 16.28 -18.56 -9.34
C PHE A 406 17.12 -17.64 -8.42
N TYR A 407 18.29 -17.23 -8.93
CA TYR A 407 19.33 -16.37 -8.34
C TYR A 407 19.14 -14.90 -8.76
N TYR A 408 19.52 -13.94 -7.91
CA TYR A 408 19.76 -12.52 -8.27
C TYR A 408 20.87 -11.91 -7.41
N ASP A 409 21.57 -10.92 -7.99
CA ASP A 409 22.72 -10.18 -7.42
C ASP A 409 22.71 -8.67 -7.82
N GLU A 410 23.37 -7.86 -6.99
CA GLU A 410 23.84 -6.44 -6.95
C GLU A 410 23.54 -5.34 -8.01
N ASN A 411 23.08 -4.15 -7.55
CA ASN A 411 23.76 -2.83 -7.63
C ASN A 411 22.83 -1.61 -7.39
N ILE A 412 22.86 -0.94 -6.21
CA ILE A 412 22.31 0.44 -6.02
C ILE A 412 23.11 1.22 -4.95
N ASN A 413 23.59 2.43 -5.31
CA ASN A 413 24.20 3.44 -4.41
C ASN A 413 23.22 4.57 -3.99
N GLU A 414 23.36 4.91 -2.70
CA GLU A 414 23.22 6.17 -1.90
C GLU A 414 22.08 7.20 -2.11
N LEU A 415 21.49 7.64 -0.96
CA LEU A 415 21.06 9.01 -0.56
C LEU A 415 20.71 9.01 0.96
N PRO A 416 20.86 10.10 1.75
CA PRO A 416 20.94 10.05 3.23
C PRO A 416 19.64 10.36 4.01
N PHE A 417 19.34 9.56 5.06
CA PHE A 417 18.28 9.83 6.06
C PHE A 417 18.86 10.40 7.37
N TYR A 418 18.22 11.44 7.92
CA TYR A 418 18.38 11.84 9.32
C TYR A 418 17.00 12.07 9.95
N LEU A 419 16.70 11.32 11.00
CA LEU A 419 15.71 11.68 12.02
C LEU A 419 16.47 11.74 13.35
N HIS A 420 16.30 12.85 14.09
CA HIS A 420 16.98 13.05 15.36
C HIS A 420 16.48 12.03 16.40
N VAL A 421 17.40 11.20 16.89
CA VAL A 421 17.16 10.18 17.90
C VAL A 421 17.19 10.80 19.30
N CYS A 422 16.20 10.45 20.12
CA CYS A 422 16.19 10.75 21.55
C CYS A 422 17.33 9.99 22.25
N SER A 423 18.25 10.71 22.89
CA SER A 423 19.42 10.14 23.58
C SER A 423 19.10 9.26 24.79
N GLN A 424 17.85 9.28 25.29
CA GLN A 424 17.41 8.43 26.40
C GLN A 424 16.94 7.02 25.96
N CYS A 425 16.73 6.76 24.67
CA CYS A 425 16.23 5.47 24.18
C CYS A 425 17.31 4.38 24.09
N GLU A 426 18.60 4.72 24.04
CA GLU A 426 19.68 3.74 23.77
C GLU A 426 19.87 2.68 24.87
N GLN A 427 19.57 3.01 26.13
CA GLN A 427 19.78 2.08 27.26
C GLN A 427 18.75 0.95 27.29
N THR A 428 17.50 1.22 26.90
CA THR A 428 16.44 0.18 26.82
C THR A 428 16.64 -0.73 25.60
N ILE A 429 17.15 -0.19 24.50
CA ILE A 429 17.31 -0.89 23.21
C ILE A 429 18.38 -1.99 23.29
N THR A 430 19.47 -1.78 24.03
CA THR A 430 20.59 -2.74 24.02
C THR A 430 20.40 -3.93 24.98
N HIS A 431 19.79 -3.76 26.16
CA HIS A 431 19.77 -4.83 27.17
C HIS A 431 18.51 -4.91 28.08
N GLY A 432 17.53 -4.02 27.91
CA GLY A 432 16.39 -3.92 28.83
C GLY A 432 15.26 -4.88 28.53
N CYS A 433 15.20 -6.05 29.19
CA CYS A 433 13.96 -6.82 29.22
C CYS A 433 12.93 -6.10 30.11
N THR A 434 11.78 -5.75 29.54
CA THR A 434 10.68 -5.05 30.24
C THR A 434 9.59 -5.99 30.76
N HIS A 435 9.67 -7.29 30.45
CA HIS A 435 8.62 -8.27 30.71
C HIS A 435 9.05 -9.37 31.68
N ARG A 436 8.12 -9.83 32.52
CA ARG A 436 8.28 -11.06 33.31
C ARG A 436 8.22 -12.28 32.38
N THR A 437 9.20 -13.18 32.47
CA THR A 437 9.29 -14.37 31.60
C THR A 437 9.08 -15.71 32.30
N ASN A 438 9.15 -15.74 33.64
CA ASN A 438 8.99 -16.95 34.43
C ASN A 438 7.59 -17.02 35.04
N PHE A 439 6.78 -17.94 34.53
CA PHE A 439 5.42 -18.23 34.98
C PHE A 439 5.35 -19.65 35.50
N THR A 440 4.65 -19.84 36.62
CA THR A 440 4.31 -21.17 37.13
C THR A 440 3.18 -21.78 36.30
N ASN A 441 3.07 -23.11 36.30
CA ASN A 441 1.95 -23.79 35.65
C ASN A 441 0.59 -23.30 36.19
N GLN A 442 0.50 -23.02 37.49
CA GLN A 442 -0.72 -22.49 38.10
C GLN A 442 -1.11 -21.10 37.57
N GLU A 443 -0.12 -20.23 37.30
CA GLU A 443 -0.39 -18.92 36.69
C GLU A 443 -0.84 -19.07 35.24
N LEU A 444 -0.23 -19.97 34.48
CA LEU A 444 -0.64 -20.26 33.10
C LEU A 444 -2.02 -20.92 33.02
N ASP A 445 -2.37 -21.77 33.98
CA ASP A 445 -3.70 -22.36 34.10
C ASP A 445 -4.75 -21.28 34.35
N LYS A 446 -4.48 -20.31 35.24
CA LYS A 446 -5.36 -19.16 35.47
C LYS A 446 -5.58 -18.33 34.21
N VAL A 447 -4.51 -18.05 33.45
CA VAL A 447 -4.60 -17.30 32.19
C VAL A 447 -5.41 -18.09 31.16
N ARG A 448 -5.14 -19.40 31.02
CA ARG A 448 -5.90 -20.30 30.14
C ARG A 448 -7.39 -20.27 30.46
N ASP A 449 -7.75 -20.46 31.73
CA ASP A 449 -9.13 -20.56 32.16
C ASP A 449 -9.86 -19.22 31.94
N TRP A 450 -9.16 -18.09 32.16
CA TRP A 450 -9.69 -16.75 31.85
C TRP A 450 -9.92 -16.55 30.35
N ILE A 451 -8.95 -16.91 29.49
CA ILE A 451 -9.08 -16.81 28.02
C ILE A 451 -10.26 -17.65 27.55
N GLN A 452 -10.35 -18.91 28.00
CA GLN A 452 -11.43 -19.83 27.64
C GLN A 452 -12.77 -19.29 28.10
N HIS A 453 -12.87 -18.83 29.35
CA HIS A 453 -14.09 -18.22 29.87
C HIS A 453 -14.52 -17.04 28.99
N LYS A 454 -13.61 -16.10 28.73
CA LYS A 454 -13.88 -14.91 27.92
C LYS A 454 -14.40 -15.25 26.53
N TYR A 455 -13.76 -16.18 25.81
CA TYR A 455 -14.26 -16.59 24.50
C TYR A 455 -15.63 -17.29 24.58
N MET A 456 -15.87 -18.10 25.61
CA MET A 456 -17.13 -18.83 25.74
C MET A 456 -18.31 -17.96 26.20
N THR A 457 -18.05 -16.87 26.93
CA THR A 457 -19.08 -15.96 27.46
C THR A 457 -19.29 -14.70 26.63
N GLU A 458 -18.22 -14.10 26.09
CA GLU A 458 -18.28 -12.79 25.44
C GLU A 458 -18.20 -12.84 23.91
N ALA A 459 -17.62 -13.90 23.32
CA ALA A 459 -17.44 -13.93 21.86
C ALA A 459 -18.76 -14.14 21.12
N PHE A 460 -19.00 -13.33 20.10
CA PHE A 460 -20.13 -13.48 19.19
C PHE A 460 -20.06 -14.79 18.39
N VAL A 461 -18.85 -15.17 17.95
CA VAL A 461 -18.56 -16.47 17.35
C VAL A 461 -17.73 -17.27 18.34
N LYS A 462 -18.29 -18.40 18.80
CA LYS A 462 -17.63 -19.28 19.76
C LYS A 462 -16.75 -20.29 19.01
N PRO A 463 -15.58 -20.65 19.56
CA PRO A 463 -14.75 -21.69 18.96
C PRO A 463 -15.43 -23.06 19.10
N ASP A 464 -15.56 -23.79 17.99
CA ASP A 464 -16.06 -25.18 17.98
C ASP A 464 -14.97 -26.21 18.32
N THR A 465 -13.73 -25.76 18.47
CA THR A 465 -12.57 -26.61 18.78
C THR A 465 -12.46 -26.90 20.27
N THR A 466 -11.96 -28.09 20.62
CA THR A 466 -11.66 -28.44 22.02
C THR A 466 -10.67 -27.44 22.63
N PRO A 467 -10.96 -26.87 23.82
CA PRO A 467 -10.04 -25.95 24.48
C PRO A 467 -8.67 -26.57 24.74
N CYS A 468 -7.62 -25.79 24.50
CA CYS A 468 -6.24 -26.22 24.74
C CYS A 468 -6.02 -26.55 26.21
N ARG A 469 -5.34 -27.67 26.51
CA ARG A 469 -5.07 -28.10 27.89
C ARG A 469 -3.89 -27.36 28.54
N ARG A 470 -2.97 -26.83 27.72
CA ARG A 470 -1.75 -26.15 28.16
C ARG A 470 -1.51 -24.92 27.28
N LEU A 471 -0.95 -23.87 27.87
CA LEU A 471 -0.42 -22.72 27.15
C LEU A 471 1.10 -22.80 27.05
N TYR A 472 1.63 -22.37 25.91
CA TYR A 472 3.04 -22.11 25.70
C TYR A 472 3.28 -20.60 25.69
N VAL A 473 4.42 -20.17 26.22
CA VAL A 473 4.78 -18.75 26.29
C VAL A 473 5.80 -18.45 25.19
N ARG A 474 5.39 -17.61 24.23
CA ARG A 474 6.31 -16.97 23.29
C ARG A 474 6.93 -15.78 24.01
N LYS A 475 8.26 -15.77 24.11
CA LYS A 475 9.01 -14.72 24.83
C LYS A 475 9.52 -13.68 23.84
N ASP A 476 9.65 -12.44 24.29
CA ASP A 476 10.51 -11.48 23.59
C ASP A 476 11.92 -12.07 23.54
N PHE A 477 12.54 -12.09 22.36
CA PHE A 477 13.88 -12.62 22.16
C PHE A 477 14.90 -11.99 23.12
N LYS A 478 14.75 -10.69 23.44
CA LYS A 478 15.63 -9.99 24.40
C LYS A 478 15.46 -10.46 25.83
N CYS A 479 14.30 -10.99 26.17
CA CYS A 479 13.96 -11.49 27.49
C CYS A 479 14.32 -12.98 27.69
N MET A 480 14.77 -13.67 26.64
CA MET A 480 15.26 -15.04 26.72
C MET A 480 16.67 -15.08 27.34
N THR A 481 16.96 -16.13 28.08
CA THR A 481 18.31 -16.47 28.50
C THR A 481 19.18 -16.87 27.31
N GLU A 482 20.50 -16.77 27.45
CA GLU A 482 21.44 -17.20 26.40
C GLU A 482 21.22 -18.65 25.98
N GLY A 483 20.96 -19.54 26.95
CA GLY A 483 20.68 -20.94 26.70
C GLY A 483 19.42 -21.16 25.84
N GLU A 484 18.35 -20.43 26.13
CA GLU A 484 17.10 -20.47 25.36
C GLU A 484 17.29 -19.96 23.93
N ARG A 485 18.01 -18.84 23.76
CA ARG A 485 18.31 -18.29 22.42
C ARG A 485 19.10 -19.29 21.59
N MET A 486 20.15 -19.85 22.17
CA MET A 486 20.99 -20.82 21.45
C MET A 486 20.27 -22.14 21.19
N ALA A 487 19.32 -22.55 22.03
CA ALA A 487 18.43 -23.68 21.74
C ALA A 487 17.54 -23.40 20.52
N PHE A 488 16.91 -22.22 20.48
CA PHE A 488 16.12 -21.75 19.34
C PHE A 488 16.96 -21.70 18.05
N ILE A 489 18.14 -21.07 18.07
CA ILE A 489 19.03 -20.97 16.91
C ILE A 489 19.45 -22.35 16.38
N ARG A 490 19.77 -23.31 17.27
CA ARG A 490 20.09 -24.68 16.86
C ARG A 490 18.90 -25.38 16.21
N ALA A 491 17.68 -25.18 16.73
CA ALA A 491 16.47 -25.73 16.13
C ALA A 491 16.21 -25.12 14.74
N VAL A 492 16.32 -23.80 14.59
CA VAL A 492 16.19 -23.11 13.29
C VAL A 492 17.19 -23.65 12.26
N ARG A 493 18.47 -23.81 12.62
CA ARG A 493 19.47 -24.42 11.71
C ARG A 493 19.02 -25.80 11.21
N ARG A 494 18.42 -26.61 12.08
CA ARG A 494 17.93 -27.94 11.69
C ARG A 494 16.72 -27.86 10.76
N LEU A 495 15.85 -26.86 10.93
CA LEU A 495 14.72 -26.60 10.01
C LEU A 495 15.15 -26.12 8.63
N TYR A 496 16.26 -25.38 8.54
CA TYR A 496 16.86 -25.07 7.25
C TYR A 496 17.44 -26.33 6.58
N LEU A 497 18.20 -27.14 7.32
CA LEU A 497 18.84 -28.35 6.78
C LEU A 497 17.85 -29.42 6.30
N ASN A 498 16.63 -29.47 6.86
CA ASN A 498 15.60 -30.42 6.45
C ASN A 498 14.57 -29.83 5.46
N GLY A 499 14.77 -28.60 4.99
CA GLY A 499 13.92 -27.93 4.00
C GLY A 499 12.57 -27.43 4.52
N VAL A 500 12.33 -27.45 5.84
CA VAL A 500 11.08 -26.93 6.43
C VAL A 500 10.95 -25.43 6.24
N MET A 501 12.04 -24.67 6.40
CA MET A 501 12.03 -23.21 6.19
C MET A 501 11.65 -22.87 4.73
N ASP A 502 12.27 -23.55 3.76
CA ASP A 502 11.95 -23.37 2.34
C ASP A 502 10.47 -23.65 2.04
N ARG A 503 9.93 -24.74 2.58
CA ARG A 503 8.52 -25.09 2.42
C ARG A 503 7.56 -24.02 2.98
N LEU A 504 7.86 -23.44 4.14
CA LEU A 504 7.02 -22.40 4.74
C LEU A 504 7.12 -21.08 3.96
N ALA A 505 8.30 -20.74 3.45
CA ALA A 505 8.49 -19.59 2.57
C ALA A 505 7.74 -19.74 1.24
N ASP A 506 7.74 -20.93 0.64
CA ASP A 506 6.98 -21.23 -0.57
C ASP A 506 5.47 -21.03 -0.36
N ILE A 507 4.94 -21.46 0.80
CA ILE A 507 3.54 -21.23 1.18
C ILE A 507 3.26 -19.74 1.27
N HIS A 508 4.06 -18.99 2.02
CA HIS A 508 3.88 -17.54 2.13
C HIS A 508 3.90 -16.84 0.77
N TYR A 509 4.87 -17.17 -0.07
CA TYR A 509 5.00 -16.62 -1.41
C TYR A 509 3.78 -16.93 -2.27
N GLY A 510 3.35 -18.19 -2.32
CA GLY A 510 2.21 -18.64 -3.14
C GLY A 510 0.86 -18.05 -2.70
N TYR A 511 0.70 -17.76 -1.40
CA TYR A 511 -0.52 -17.20 -0.83
C TYR A 511 -0.41 -15.70 -0.50
N TRP A 512 0.66 -15.04 -0.93
CA TRP A 512 0.92 -13.65 -0.58
C TRP A 512 -0.28 -12.72 -0.82
N PRO A 513 -0.99 -12.77 -1.97
CA PRO A 513 -2.17 -11.92 -2.18
C PRO A 513 -3.29 -12.17 -1.17
N ALA A 514 -3.62 -13.44 -0.87
CA ALA A 514 -4.66 -13.76 0.10
C ALA A 514 -4.24 -13.34 1.51
N GLY A 515 -2.99 -13.62 1.88
CA GLY A 515 -2.42 -13.30 3.17
C GLY A 515 -2.10 -11.82 3.40
N HIS A 516 -2.17 -10.94 2.40
CA HIS A 516 -1.83 -9.50 2.56
C HIS A 516 -2.89 -8.54 2.05
N LYS A 517 -3.80 -8.97 1.16
CA LYS A 517 -4.84 -8.12 0.55
C LYS A 517 -6.25 -8.42 1.03
N THR A 518 -6.39 -9.26 2.05
CA THR A 518 -7.68 -9.64 2.59
C THR A 518 -7.67 -9.57 4.11
N ALA A 519 -8.84 -9.75 4.72
CA ALA A 519 -8.97 -9.91 6.16
C ALA A 519 -8.23 -11.15 6.70
N ASP A 520 -7.69 -12.01 5.82
CA ASP A 520 -6.92 -13.19 6.22
C ASP A 520 -5.48 -12.86 6.66
N PHE A 521 -5.02 -11.61 6.60
CA PHE A 521 -3.64 -11.27 7.00
C PHE A 521 -3.27 -11.77 8.38
N VAL A 522 -4.05 -11.43 9.40
CA VAL A 522 -3.78 -11.85 10.78
C VAL A 522 -3.91 -13.38 10.95
N PRO A 523 -5.00 -14.06 10.52
CA PRO A 523 -5.12 -15.51 10.71
C PRO A 523 -4.11 -16.31 9.88
N PHE A 524 -3.78 -15.88 8.66
CA PHE A 524 -2.77 -16.54 7.81
C PHE A 524 -1.39 -16.53 8.48
N HIS A 525 -0.89 -15.35 8.87
CA HIS A 525 0.43 -15.24 9.51
C HIS A 525 0.45 -15.89 10.90
N ARG A 526 -0.65 -15.83 11.66
CA ARG A 526 -0.79 -16.55 12.93
C ARG A 526 -0.67 -18.06 12.72
N GLN A 527 -1.33 -18.59 11.69
CA GLN A 527 -1.28 -20.01 11.38
C GLN A 527 0.10 -20.43 10.86
N LEU A 528 0.74 -19.62 10.01
CA LEU A 528 2.11 -19.87 9.55
C LEU A 528 3.10 -19.94 10.72
N GLY A 529 3.00 -19.00 11.68
CA GLY A 529 3.80 -19.01 12.91
C GLY A 529 3.50 -20.22 13.80
N ASN A 530 2.25 -20.68 13.87
CA ASN A 530 1.89 -21.91 14.59
C ASN A 530 2.51 -23.16 13.95
N GLU A 531 2.55 -23.23 12.61
CA GLU A 531 3.22 -24.34 11.91
C GLU A 531 4.73 -24.33 12.14
N LEU A 532 5.38 -23.16 12.09
CA LEU A 532 6.80 -23.04 12.44
C LEU A 532 7.08 -23.49 13.88
N GLU A 533 6.28 -23.04 14.84
CA GLU A 533 6.43 -23.43 16.25
C GLU A 533 6.28 -24.94 16.47
N LYS A 534 5.33 -25.59 15.78
CA LYS A 534 5.20 -27.06 15.83
C LYS A 534 6.46 -27.75 15.30
N GLU A 535 7.06 -27.26 14.22
CA GLU A 535 8.27 -27.85 13.65
C GLU A 535 9.49 -27.63 14.55
N LEU A 536 9.60 -26.47 15.21
CA LEU A 536 10.60 -26.21 16.25
C LEU A 536 10.48 -27.20 17.42
N MET A 537 9.26 -27.40 17.93
CA MET A 537 8.98 -28.31 19.05
C MET A 537 9.23 -29.79 18.74
N LYS A 538 9.19 -30.20 17.46
CA LYS A 538 9.61 -31.56 17.06
C LYS A 538 11.11 -31.77 17.20
N ILE A 539 11.91 -30.71 17.10
CA ILE A 539 13.37 -30.76 17.29
C ILE A 539 13.70 -30.67 18.78
N ASP A 540 13.10 -29.70 19.47
CA ASP A 540 13.28 -29.48 20.90
C ASP A 540 11.94 -29.04 21.52
N PRO A 541 11.26 -29.90 22.30
CA PRO A 541 9.97 -29.59 22.91
C PRO A 541 9.98 -28.39 23.89
N SER A 542 11.15 -27.92 24.30
CA SER A 542 11.30 -26.74 25.16
C SER A 542 11.35 -25.41 24.39
N VAL A 543 11.56 -25.46 23.07
CA VAL A 543 11.68 -24.27 22.21
C VAL A 543 10.29 -23.81 21.74
N THR A 544 9.90 -22.60 22.15
CA THR A 544 8.76 -21.87 21.60
C THR A 544 9.25 -20.85 20.56
N LEU A 545 8.35 -20.40 19.68
CA LEU A 545 8.68 -19.33 18.72
C LEU A 545 8.81 -18.00 19.48
N PRO A 546 9.97 -17.35 19.54
CA PRO A 546 10.09 -16.03 20.14
C PRO A 546 9.51 -14.95 19.22
N TYR A 547 9.31 -13.75 19.78
CA TYR A 547 8.99 -12.56 18.99
C TYR A 547 10.07 -11.49 19.18
N TRP A 548 10.18 -10.60 18.20
CA TRP A 548 10.98 -9.39 18.28
C TRP A 548 10.08 -8.23 18.71
N GLY A 549 10.38 -7.59 19.85
CA GLY A 549 9.69 -6.40 20.33
C GLY A 549 9.99 -5.14 19.51
N THR A 550 9.63 -5.14 18.22
CA THR A 550 9.87 -4.03 17.28
C THR A 550 9.36 -2.66 17.76
N PRO A 551 8.28 -2.52 18.55
CA PRO A 551 7.86 -1.20 19.04
C PRO A 551 8.83 -0.60 20.07
N VAL A 552 9.64 -1.43 20.75
CA VAL A 552 10.70 -0.95 21.66
C VAL A 552 11.92 -0.48 20.88
N ASP A 553 12.18 -1.10 19.73
CA ASP A 553 13.39 -0.90 18.93
C ASP A 553 13.24 0.14 17.82
N PHE A 554 12.04 0.68 17.66
CA PHE A 554 11.65 1.49 16.51
C PHE A 554 12.61 2.62 16.16
N ALA A 555 13.22 3.27 17.16
CA ALA A 555 14.05 4.45 16.95
C ALA A 555 15.47 4.13 16.46
N THR A 556 16.07 3.01 16.89
CA THR A 556 17.41 2.58 16.43
C THR A 556 17.48 1.07 16.26
N PRO A 557 16.73 0.50 15.32
CA PRO A 557 16.49 -0.94 15.31
C PRO A 557 17.72 -1.78 15.03
N HIS A 558 18.66 -1.26 14.25
CA HIS A 558 19.97 -1.88 14.00
C HIS A 558 20.81 -2.12 15.26
N LYS A 559 20.53 -1.44 16.38
CA LYS A 559 21.20 -1.67 17.67
C LYS A 559 20.54 -2.78 18.50
N SER A 560 19.51 -3.42 17.98
CA SER A 560 18.80 -4.48 18.68
C SER A 560 19.67 -5.72 18.83
N LEU A 561 19.67 -6.27 20.04
CA LEU A 561 20.32 -7.53 20.42
C LEU A 561 19.94 -8.72 19.52
N ILE A 562 18.85 -8.65 18.76
CA ILE A 562 18.50 -9.71 17.79
C ILE A 562 19.60 -9.89 16.73
N PHE A 563 20.27 -8.81 16.30
CA PHE A 563 21.27 -8.87 15.23
C PHE A 563 22.60 -9.50 15.67
N ASP A 564 22.88 -9.59 16.96
CA ASP A 564 24.00 -10.38 17.47
C ASP A 564 23.81 -11.90 17.24
N TYR A 565 22.57 -12.36 17.06
CA TYR A 565 22.25 -13.80 16.87
C TYR A 565 21.86 -14.15 15.44
N PHE A 566 21.19 -13.21 14.76
CA PHE A 566 20.73 -13.42 13.39
C PHE A 566 21.67 -12.75 12.37
N GLY A 567 22.70 -12.02 12.82
CA GLY A 567 23.72 -11.35 12.02
C GLY A 567 23.40 -9.89 11.68
N HIS A 568 24.43 -9.07 11.46
CA HIS A 568 24.27 -7.68 11.05
C HIS A 568 24.09 -7.58 9.53
N ALA A 569 23.95 -6.34 9.03
CA ALA A 569 23.93 -6.12 7.59
C ALA A 569 25.16 -6.70 6.88
N GLY A 570 24.93 -7.21 5.68
CA GLY A 570 26.00 -7.36 4.72
C GLY A 570 26.42 -6.00 4.18
N THR A 571 27.43 -6.03 3.32
CA THR A 571 27.97 -4.84 2.65
C THR A 571 27.78 -4.96 1.15
N HIS A 572 27.87 -3.84 0.45
CA HIS A 572 27.84 -3.89 -1.01
C HIS A 572 28.91 -4.84 -1.60
N ASN A 573 30.11 -4.89 -0.99
CA ASN A 573 31.23 -5.73 -1.42
C ASN A 573 31.02 -7.24 -1.18
N ASN A 574 29.90 -7.64 -0.57
CA ASN A 574 29.60 -9.03 -0.29
C ASN A 574 28.20 -9.47 -0.73
N SER A 575 27.60 -8.78 -1.70
CA SER A 575 26.24 -9.08 -2.15
C SER A 575 25.20 -8.93 -1.05
N TYR A 576 25.48 -8.06 -0.06
CA TYR A 576 24.70 -7.87 1.15
C TYR A 576 24.52 -9.14 1.98
N CYS A 577 25.36 -10.16 1.78
CA CYS A 577 25.36 -11.35 2.60
C CYS A 577 25.66 -11.02 4.07
N VAL A 578 24.80 -11.52 4.96
CA VAL A 578 25.08 -11.59 6.38
C VAL A 578 26.34 -12.42 6.60
N ARG A 579 27.32 -11.88 7.33
CA ARG A 579 28.66 -12.48 7.50
C ARG A 579 29.04 -12.81 8.94
N ASP A 580 28.09 -12.75 9.84
CA ASP A 580 28.32 -12.84 11.27
C ASP A 580 27.14 -13.45 12.04
N GLY A 581 27.36 -13.65 13.33
CA GLY A 581 26.44 -14.32 14.25
C GLY A 581 26.57 -15.86 14.26
N PRO A 582 25.84 -16.52 15.18
CA PRO A 582 25.26 -17.83 14.92
C PRO A 582 24.49 -17.77 13.58
N LEU A 583 23.87 -18.79 13.00
CA LEU A 583 23.29 -18.67 11.63
C LEU A 583 24.22 -18.17 10.47
N TYR A 584 25.42 -17.64 10.67
CA TYR A 584 26.38 -17.46 9.58
C TYR A 584 27.10 -18.77 9.24
N GLY A 585 27.42 -18.94 7.94
CA GLY A 585 28.27 -20.03 7.43
C GLY A 585 27.68 -21.44 7.47
N PHE A 586 26.41 -21.62 7.89
CA PHE A 586 25.75 -22.94 7.92
C PHE A 586 24.90 -23.22 6.67
N LEU A 587 24.45 -22.17 5.97
CA LEU A 587 23.83 -22.29 4.65
C LEU A 587 24.94 -22.35 3.61
N ASP A 588 24.84 -23.30 2.69
CA ASP A 588 25.87 -23.57 1.68
C ASP A 588 26.21 -22.30 0.87
N ILE A 589 27.47 -22.15 0.46
CA ILE A 589 28.13 -20.89 0.00
C ILE A 589 27.38 -20.22 -1.19
N ASN A 590 26.53 -20.98 -1.86
CA ASN A 590 25.67 -20.55 -2.95
C ASN A 590 24.35 -19.86 -2.52
N ARG A 591 24.07 -19.74 -1.21
CA ARG A 591 22.87 -19.08 -0.65
C ARG A 591 23.17 -18.48 0.73
N CYS A 592 23.54 -17.21 0.77
CA CYS A 592 23.59 -16.44 2.03
C CYS A 592 22.25 -15.75 2.27
N MET A 593 21.90 -15.48 3.53
CA MET A 593 20.83 -14.53 3.87
C MET A 593 21.32 -13.10 3.58
N ARG A 594 20.49 -12.26 2.99
CA ARG A 594 20.86 -10.88 2.63
C ARG A 594 20.19 -9.83 3.48
N ARG A 595 20.98 -8.86 3.94
CA ARG A 595 20.51 -7.67 4.69
C ARG A 595 21.24 -6.44 4.19
N GLN A 596 20.48 -5.43 3.76
CA GLN A 596 21.01 -4.18 3.24
C GLN A 596 20.56 -3.02 4.13
N TRP A 597 21.24 -2.85 5.27
CA TRP A 597 20.99 -1.64 6.06
C TRP A 597 21.40 -0.40 5.29
N HIS A 598 20.84 0.73 5.68
CA HIS A 598 21.20 2.01 5.11
C HIS A 598 22.69 2.30 5.31
N LEU A 599 23.40 2.60 4.21
CA LEU A 599 24.85 2.82 4.15
C LEU A 599 25.66 1.68 4.80
N ASP A 600 25.14 0.45 4.79
CA ASP A 600 25.71 -0.72 5.46
C ASP A 600 25.90 -0.52 6.99
N LYS A 601 25.22 0.47 7.60
CA LYS A 601 25.49 0.93 8.97
C LYS A 601 24.28 0.95 9.88
N TYR A 602 23.11 1.36 9.39
CA TYR A 602 21.95 1.51 10.24
C TYR A 602 20.65 1.16 9.54
N MET A 603 19.72 0.58 10.29
CA MET A 603 18.34 0.42 9.84
C MET A 603 17.60 1.74 10.09
N PRO A 604 16.79 2.20 9.13
CA PRO A 604 15.95 3.37 9.35
C PRO A 604 15.00 3.09 10.52
N ALA A 605 14.74 4.16 11.29
CA ALA A 605 13.69 4.09 12.29
C ALA A 605 12.34 3.84 11.60
N TRP A 606 11.44 3.14 12.29
CA TRP A 606 10.05 3.03 11.85
C TRP A 606 9.12 3.73 12.83
N GLU A 607 7.83 3.45 12.70
CA GLU A 607 6.75 4.11 13.43
C GLU A 607 6.91 3.99 14.95
N ALA A 608 6.60 5.10 15.64
CA ALA A 608 6.63 5.15 17.09
C ALA A 608 5.42 4.39 17.68
N PRO A 609 5.59 3.64 18.78
CA PRO A 609 4.54 2.82 19.37
C PRO A 609 3.28 3.61 19.75
N GLU A 610 3.39 4.91 20.01
CA GLU A 610 2.26 5.80 20.31
C GLU A 610 1.31 5.95 19.12
N ILE A 611 1.84 6.02 17.90
CA ILE A 611 1.03 6.13 16.68
C ILE A 611 0.34 4.79 16.41
N ASP A 612 1.09 3.67 16.48
CA ASP A 612 0.55 2.31 16.34
C ASP A 612 -0.59 2.07 17.35
N THR A 613 -0.38 2.46 18.61
CA THR A 613 -1.37 2.31 19.69
C THR A 613 -2.61 3.14 19.40
N SER A 614 -2.45 4.38 18.92
CA SER A 614 -3.58 5.24 18.57
C SER A 614 -4.40 4.63 17.44
N LEU A 615 -3.76 4.13 16.39
CA LEU A 615 -4.42 3.52 15.24
C LEU A 615 -5.20 2.27 15.66
N ILE A 616 -4.60 1.39 16.48
CA ILE A 616 -5.26 0.19 17.03
C ILE A 616 -6.47 0.57 17.88
N GLN A 617 -6.37 1.60 18.73
CA GLN A 617 -7.46 2.04 19.60
C GLN A 617 -8.63 2.66 18.82
N ASN A 618 -8.34 3.28 17.68
CA ASN A 618 -9.35 3.92 16.83
C ASN A 618 -9.90 2.99 15.74
N ALA A 619 -9.40 1.76 15.60
CA ALA A 619 -9.93 0.78 14.67
C ALA A 619 -11.35 0.34 15.08
N ASP A 620 -12.35 0.74 14.30
CA ASP A 620 -13.77 0.48 14.57
C ASP A 620 -14.29 -0.81 13.92
N SER A 621 -13.46 -1.49 13.13
CA SER A 621 -13.75 -2.76 12.50
C SER A 621 -12.49 -3.61 12.30
N TYR A 622 -12.69 -4.92 12.17
CA TYR A 622 -11.58 -5.87 11.94
C TYR A 622 -10.83 -5.61 10.63
N ILE A 623 -11.52 -5.14 9.59
CA ILE A 623 -10.90 -4.84 8.30
C ILE A 623 -9.92 -3.66 8.45
N ILE A 624 -10.35 -2.58 9.11
CA ILE A 624 -9.49 -1.42 9.36
C ILE A 624 -8.29 -1.82 10.23
N LEU A 625 -8.53 -2.58 11.30
CA LEU A 625 -7.45 -3.12 12.13
C LEU A 625 -6.45 -3.95 11.31
N SER A 626 -6.96 -4.85 10.45
CA SER A 626 -6.11 -5.69 9.60
C SER A 626 -5.26 -4.87 8.63
N LEU A 627 -5.84 -3.86 7.98
CA LEU A 627 -5.11 -2.97 7.06
C LEU A 627 -4.01 -2.16 7.78
N GLN A 628 -4.29 -1.68 8.99
CA GLN A 628 -3.28 -0.99 9.82
C GLN A 628 -2.12 -1.92 10.18
N LEU A 629 -2.44 -3.15 10.62
CA LEU A 629 -1.42 -4.15 10.97
C LEU A 629 -0.55 -4.56 9.77
N VAL A 630 -1.14 -4.68 8.57
CA VAL A 630 -0.40 -4.91 7.32
C VAL A 630 0.60 -3.77 7.08
N GLY A 631 0.17 -2.52 7.23
CA GLY A 631 1.04 -1.35 7.09
C GLY A 631 2.24 -1.39 8.05
N PHE A 632 2.01 -1.57 9.35
CA PHE A 632 3.08 -1.66 10.37
C PHE A 632 4.09 -2.76 10.04
N HIS A 633 3.57 -3.93 9.67
CA HIS A 633 4.36 -5.08 9.29
C HIS A 633 5.28 -4.76 8.10
N PHE A 634 4.76 -4.14 7.03
CA PHE A 634 5.58 -3.79 5.86
C PHE A 634 6.73 -2.83 6.16
N TYR A 635 6.61 -1.92 7.13
CA TYR A 635 7.73 -1.02 7.48
C TYR A 635 8.92 -1.76 8.08
N VAL A 636 8.64 -2.77 8.90
CA VAL A 636 9.71 -3.61 9.44
C VAL A 636 10.43 -4.32 8.29
N HIS A 637 9.70 -4.88 7.32
CA HIS A 637 10.29 -5.49 6.11
C HIS A 637 11.15 -4.50 5.30
N LEU A 638 10.66 -3.28 5.08
CA LEU A 638 11.38 -2.23 4.36
C LEU A 638 12.68 -1.80 5.06
N ALA A 639 12.72 -1.82 6.39
CA ALA A 639 13.90 -1.39 7.14
C ALA A 639 15.12 -2.32 6.99
N PHE A 640 14.93 -3.56 6.51
CA PHE A 640 16.04 -4.46 6.18
C PHE A 640 16.74 -4.11 4.86
N GLY A 641 16.14 -3.23 4.05
CA GLY A 641 16.67 -2.73 2.78
C GLY A 641 16.17 -3.45 1.55
N TYR A 642 16.23 -2.76 0.42
CA TYR A 642 15.60 -3.15 -0.84
C TYR A 642 16.22 -4.39 -1.52
N ALA A 643 17.48 -4.71 -1.22
CA ALA A 643 18.16 -5.92 -1.69
C ALA A 643 18.20 -7.05 -0.63
N ALA A 644 17.48 -6.90 0.49
CA ALA A 644 17.39 -7.91 1.55
C ALA A 644 16.32 -8.96 1.25
N ASP A 645 16.51 -10.19 1.73
CA ASP A 645 15.55 -11.27 1.52
C ASP A 645 14.20 -10.94 2.20
N MET A 646 14.25 -10.24 3.34
CA MET A 646 13.08 -9.68 4.05
C MET A 646 12.29 -8.61 3.28
N SER A 647 12.77 -8.07 2.16
CA SER A 647 12.03 -7.04 1.42
C SER A 647 11.02 -7.58 0.41
N LEU A 648 10.92 -8.91 0.25
CA LEU A 648 10.15 -9.54 -0.82
C LEU A 648 9.06 -10.48 -0.27
N ALA A 649 8.17 -10.99 -1.14
CA ALA A 649 7.27 -12.10 -0.79
C ALA A 649 8.01 -13.39 -0.36
N THR A 650 9.33 -13.41 -0.57
CA THR A 650 10.30 -14.42 -0.14
C THR A 650 10.84 -14.16 1.28
N ALA A 651 10.35 -13.15 2.01
CA ALA A 651 10.81 -12.83 3.36
C ALA A 651 10.95 -14.03 4.32
N PRO A 652 10.05 -15.04 4.33
CA PRO A 652 10.19 -16.15 5.27
C PRO A 652 11.31 -17.14 4.95
N TYR A 653 12.10 -16.93 3.89
CA TYR A 653 13.36 -17.65 3.73
C TYR A 653 14.47 -17.13 4.66
N GLU A 654 14.26 -15.99 5.32
CA GLU A 654 15.07 -15.45 6.43
C GLU A 654 14.38 -15.76 7.77
#